data_AF-W7USL3-F1
#
_entry.id   AF-W7USL3-F1
#
_cell.length_a   1.000
_cell.length_b   1.000
_cell.length_c   1.000
_cell.angle_alpha   90.00
_cell.angle_beta   90.00
_cell.angle_gamma   90.00
#
_symmetry.space_group_name_H-M   'P 1'
#
loop_
_entity.id
_entity.type
_entity.pdbx_description
1 polymer ?
#
loop_
_entity_poly.entity_id
_entity_poly.type
_entity_poly.pdbx_seq_one_letter_code
_entity_poly.pdbx_strand_id
1 'polypeptide(L)'
;MKLLKRICSAAASMAVFASTLGTMPLTSVSAATAVTVSPYDVYDINGGTFEGWGTSLCWWANRIGYSDTLAQQAADTFFSPEGLGLNIARFNIGGGDDPSHTHITRTDSNMPGYTRYNNGTVTYDWSADSNQRNVLQKCIKAAGDDMIVEMFSNSPPYYMTNSGCSSGAKTSSQNNLRDDKYTDFAEYLAEVTAHYEKDWGIHVQSITPMNEPYTDYWGAYSNKQEGCHFDQGSSMDKIYQELSKSLKKRGLNDIIISANDESVIDTQITSWNKMSDATRALIGRIDTHTYGGSKRGELKDTAIRAGRNLWMSEVDGGSTAGSNAGEMGAGLWLADRITLDLNELNSSAWILWQVIDNHISSVGMNGNKDKGMVNTQGGYWGLAVADHDSNRIILTKKYYSMGQFSRYIRPGMTMLKCSNNCVAAFDRRNGRLVIVATNDGSSDKQLVFDLSGFSSMGSSASAVRTSNSENWKDIGSIPVSGGALAATLTKQSVTTFIIDGVKGGTELTDRIDLSSAVLSGSDSWNSDSSTTYHKAFDGSAGTFFDGVSDGWVQADLGELYDITALGYAPRSGYEYRMTDGKFLASQDGSNWTELYTVKDKPTSGMHYVTALSGDTTLRYIRYEVPSGKPTNEYNNDSAYCANIAEIALFGTPHSQSSAPKYDKLGISSAEGTLSWHEDDTTTFEMAYDGNMNTFFDGLEGGCVTLDLGSNCSIGNIAYCPRKGYEHRMIDGFFSASLDGVNWTRIYTVPSKPAFRMNFTPEFENLTARYIRYEVPTGAPSSPLNNDSVYLCNIAEIAVYGTAVAASLTGDVNNDGGIDVADIVTYQRYLLKKEALPAPENADINGDGETDVFDMISLRKLVLSKINVI
;
A
#
# COMPACT_ATOMS: atom_id res chain seq x y z
N MET A 1 68.36 -24.45 22.99
CA MET A 1 68.79 -24.98 21.67
C MET A 1 68.07 -26.31 21.45
N LYS A 2 67.09 -26.36 20.53
CA LYS A 2 66.60 -27.55 19.78
C LYS A 2 66.12 -28.76 20.61
N LEU A 3 65.00 -29.45 20.38
CA LEU A 3 63.98 -29.50 19.34
C LEU A 3 62.87 -30.46 19.86
N LEU A 4 61.61 -30.18 19.54
CA LEU A 4 60.39 -30.91 19.90
C LEU A 4 60.26 -32.34 19.33
N LYS A 5 59.28 -33.07 19.93
CA LYS A 5 58.40 -34.17 19.43
C LYS A 5 58.67 -35.53 20.12
N ARG A 6 57.69 -36.34 20.56
CA ARG A 6 56.22 -36.39 20.37
C ARG A 6 55.62 -37.43 21.34
N ILE A 7 54.39 -37.12 21.78
CA ILE A 7 53.22 -38.01 22.03
C ILE A 7 53.32 -39.05 23.15
N CYS A 8 52.56 -38.81 24.22
CA CYS A 8 51.72 -39.84 24.86
C CYS A 8 50.47 -39.19 25.45
N SER A 9 49.34 -39.78 25.12
CA SER A 9 47.99 -39.54 25.60
C SER A 9 47.90 -39.74 27.11
N ALA A 10 47.35 -38.77 27.85
CA ALA A 10 47.02 -38.93 29.26
C ALA A 10 45.50 -38.84 29.43
N ALA A 11 44.92 -40.00 29.73
CA ALA A 11 43.56 -40.15 30.16
C ALA A 11 43.37 -39.65 31.61
N ALA A 12 42.22 -39.02 31.83
CA ALA A 12 41.43 -39.05 33.04
C ALA A 12 42.11 -38.68 34.36
N SER A 13 41.94 -37.41 34.78
CA SER A 13 41.62 -37.01 36.16
C SER A 13 41.37 -35.49 36.22
N MET A 14 40.25 -35.02 35.67
CA MET A 14 39.64 -33.74 36.09
C MET A 14 38.12 -33.88 35.94
N ALA A 15 37.52 -34.52 36.94
CA ALA A 15 36.10 -34.41 37.20
C ALA A 15 35.94 -33.54 38.46
N VAL A 16 34.89 -32.72 38.46
CA VAL A 16 34.40 -31.87 39.55
C VAL A 16 34.98 -30.44 39.59
N PHE A 17 34.67 -29.65 38.55
CA PHE A 17 34.20 -28.26 38.66
C PHE A 17 33.46 -27.92 37.35
N ALA A 18 32.33 -28.61 37.13
CA ALA A 18 31.41 -28.33 36.04
C ALA A 18 30.06 -27.97 36.65
N SER A 19 29.88 -26.68 36.94
CA SER A 19 28.59 -26.09 37.26
C SER A 19 28.51 -24.72 36.61
N THR A 20 27.65 -24.66 35.58
CA THR A 20 26.98 -23.48 35.01
C THR A 20 27.85 -22.44 34.30
N LEU A 21 28.46 -22.81 33.18
CA LEU A 21 28.57 -21.95 32.01
C LEU A 21 27.78 -22.64 30.90
N GLY A 22 26.46 -22.39 30.87
CA GLY A 22 25.66 -22.74 29.72
C GLY A 22 26.14 -21.88 28.56
N THR A 23 26.84 -22.50 27.60
CA THR A 23 26.97 -21.95 26.26
C THR A 23 25.57 -21.81 25.70
N MET A 24 24.98 -20.63 25.86
CA MET A 24 23.83 -20.23 25.08
C MET A 24 24.24 -20.36 23.61
N PRO A 25 23.54 -21.17 22.79
CA PRO A 25 23.73 -21.05 21.36
C PRO A 25 23.38 -19.60 21.03
N LEU A 26 24.34 -18.85 20.48
CA LEU A 26 24.05 -17.63 19.75
C LEU A 26 23.12 -18.04 18.60
N THR A 27 21.81 -18.02 18.84
CA THR A 27 20.83 -17.99 17.76
C THR A 27 21.12 -16.69 17.05
N SER A 28 21.67 -16.76 15.85
CA SER A 28 21.66 -15.64 14.92
C SER A 28 20.21 -15.19 14.79
N VAL A 29 19.85 -14.09 15.47
CA VAL A 29 18.58 -13.42 15.25
C VAL A 29 18.65 -12.94 13.80
N SER A 30 17.81 -13.52 12.96
CA SER A 30 17.65 -13.04 11.59
C SER A 30 17.30 -11.54 11.65
N ALA A 31 18.00 -10.72 10.88
CA ALA A 31 17.71 -9.29 10.79
C ALA A 31 16.23 -9.10 10.41
N ALA A 32 15.56 -8.12 11.01
CA ALA A 32 14.16 -7.86 10.69
C ALA A 32 13.99 -7.48 9.22
N THR A 33 12.93 -7.96 8.59
CA THR A 33 12.61 -7.63 7.19
C THR A 33 11.90 -6.28 7.15
N ALA A 34 12.39 -5.35 6.34
CA ALA A 34 11.75 -4.06 6.13
C ALA A 34 10.60 -4.19 5.12
N VAL A 35 9.48 -3.52 5.38
CA VAL A 35 8.31 -3.45 4.48
C VAL A 35 7.92 -1.98 4.31
N THR A 36 8.10 -1.43 3.12
CA THR A 36 7.67 -0.05 2.84
C THR A 36 6.17 0.00 2.58
N VAL A 37 5.48 0.93 3.24
CA VAL A 37 4.08 1.27 2.97
C VAL A 37 4.01 2.76 2.65
N SER A 38 3.60 3.08 1.42
CA SER A 38 3.57 4.43 0.89
C SER A 38 2.13 4.84 0.55
N PRO A 39 1.71 6.08 0.85
CA PRO A 39 0.39 6.56 0.45
C PRO A 39 0.26 6.78 -1.06
N TYR A 40 1.38 6.79 -1.80
CA TYR A 40 1.42 6.99 -3.25
C TYR A 40 1.35 5.68 -4.04
N ASP A 41 1.68 4.54 -3.41
CA ASP A 41 1.68 3.23 -4.05
C ASP A 41 0.28 2.62 -4.01
N VAL A 42 -0.67 3.28 -4.68
CA VAL A 42 -2.08 2.93 -4.69
C VAL A 42 -2.35 1.79 -5.68
N TYR A 43 -3.33 0.93 -5.38
CA TYR A 43 -3.83 -0.06 -6.33
C TYR A 43 -4.29 0.59 -7.64
N ASP A 44 -3.99 -0.05 -8.77
CA ASP A 44 -4.22 0.56 -10.09
C ASP A 44 -5.74 0.58 -10.46
N ILE A 45 -6.50 -0.42 -10.01
CA ILE A 45 -7.93 -0.53 -10.27
C ILE A 45 -8.70 0.42 -9.35
N ASN A 46 -9.70 1.11 -9.91
CA ASN A 46 -10.59 2.03 -9.20
C ASN A 46 -9.86 3.16 -8.43
N GLY A 47 -8.65 3.55 -8.88
CA GLY A 47 -7.80 4.49 -8.13
C GLY A 47 -7.52 4.03 -6.71
N GLY A 48 -7.49 2.71 -6.50
CA GLY A 48 -7.38 2.01 -5.22
C GLY A 48 -8.56 2.15 -4.27
N THR A 49 -9.68 2.76 -4.68
CA THR A 49 -10.87 2.83 -3.83
C THR A 49 -11.47 1.43 -3.67
N PHE A 50 -11.50 0.94 -2.43
CA PHE A 50 -12.04 -0.37 -2.12
C PHE A 50 -13.57 -0.32 -1.99
N GLU A 51 -14.28 -1.19 -2.71
CA GLU A 51 -15.74 -1.30 -2.71
C GLU A 51 -16.24 -2.28 -1.64
N GLY A 52 -15.41 -3.24 -1.23
CA GLY A 52 -15.67 -4.00 -0.01
C GLY A 52 -15.49 -5.51 -0.10
N TRP A 53 -16.13 -6.17 0.86
CA TRP A 53 -16.01 -7.61 1.10
C TRP A 53 -17.36 -8.28 0.97
N GLY A 54 -17.39 -9.47 0.37
CA GLY A 54 -18.65 -10.16 0.14
C GLY A 54 -18.65 -11.65 0.36
N THR A 55 -19.85 -12.20 0.17
CA THR A 55 -20.07 -13.63 -0.04
C THR A 55 -21.17 -13.84 -1.07
N SER A 56 -21.14 -14.98 -1.75
CA SER A 56 -22.35 -15.48 -2.38
C SER A 56 -23.38 -15.91 -1.32
N LEU A 57 -24.65 -15.64 -1.60
CA LEU A 57 -25.79 -16.18 -0.86
C LEU A 57 -26.20 -17.55 -1.41
N CYS A 58 -25.66 -17.96 -2.56
CA CYS A 58 -25.61 -19.37 -2.92
C CYS A 58 -24.90 -20.16 -1.83
N TRP A 59 -25.38 -21.31 -1.41
CA TRP A 59 -26.79 -21.65 -1.27
C TRP A 59 -27.20 -21.75 0.20
N TRP A 60 -26.25 -21.51 1.10
CA TRP A 60 -26.49 -21.51 2.54
C TRP A 60 -27.68 -20.62 2.94
N ALA A 61 -27.90 -19.49 2.25
CA ALA A 61 -29.03 -18.62 2.53
C ALA A 61 -30.37 -19.29 2.22
N ASN A 62 -30.46 -20.08 1.14
CA ASN A 62 -31.62 -20.94 0.87
C ASN A 62 -31.82 -21.98 1.98
N ARG A 63 -30.72 -22.59 2.46
CA ARG A 63 -30.77 -23.64 3.49
C ARG A 63 -31.18 -23.15 4.87
N ILE A 64 -30.77 -21.95 5.27
CA ILE A 64 -31.04 -21.41 6.62
C ILE A 64 -32.24 -20.46 6.66
N GLY A 65 -32.62 -19.88 5.52
CA GLY A 65 -33.56 -18.75 5.48
C GLY A 65 -35.00 -19.07 5.91
N TYR A 66 -35.34 -20.35 6.08
CA TYR A 66 -36.61 -20.77 6.70
C TYR A 66 -36.71 -20.38 8.18
N SER A 67 -35.57 -20.21 8.86
CA SER A 67 -35.47 -19.83 10.27
C SER A 67 -35.07 -18.38 10.38
N ASP A 68 -35.99 -17.53 10.84
CA ASP A 68 -35.69 -16.12 11.12
C ASP A 68 -34.53 -15.96 12.11
N THR A 69 -34.39 -16.91 13.04
CA THR A 69 -33.31 -16.89 14.03
C THR A 69 -31.95 -17.21 13.42
N LEU A 70 -31.84 -18.24 12.56
CA LEU A 70 -30.58 -18.53 11.86
C LEU A 70 -30.25 -17.42 10.87
N ALA A 71 -31.24 -16.95 10.12
CA ALA A 71 -31.06 -15.87 9.15
C ALA A 71 -30.58 -14.58 9.83
N GLN A 72 -31.13 -14.23 11.00
CA GLN A 72 -30.67 -13.07 11.76
C GLN A 72 -29.26 -13.28 12.31
N GLN A 73 -28.99 -14.43 12.94
CA GLN A 73 -27.64 -14.74 13.44
C GLN A 73 -26.60 -14.66 12.32
N ALA A 74 -26.89 -15.17 11.13
CA ALA A 74 -25.97 -15.11 10.01
C ALA A 74 -25.78 -13.67 9.50
N ALA A 75 -26.85 -12.87 9.40
CA ALA A 75 -26.74 -11.46 9.03
C ALA A 75 -25.89 -10.67 10.06
N ASP A 76 -26.12 -10.88 11.36
CA ASP A 76 -25.35 -10.22 12.41
C ASP A 76 -23.88 -10.68 12.37
N THR A 77 -23.65 -11.98 12.21
CA THR A 77 -22.30 -12.57 12.20
C THR A 77 -21.47 -12.13 11.00
N PHE A 78 -22.07 -12.04 9.81
CA PHE A 78 -21.31 -11.81 8.58
C PHE A 78 -21.42 -10.37 8.07
N PHE A 79 -22.55 -9.68 8.24
CA PHE A 79 -22.77 -8.37 7.63
C PHE A 79 -22.77 -7.21 8.63
N SER A 80 -22.99 -7.44 9.93
CA SER A 80 -22.94 -6.33 10.89
C SER A 80 -21.51 -5.88 11.20
N PRO A 81 -21.31 -4.61 11.62
CA PRO A 81 -20.01 -4.10 12.06
C PRO A 81 -19.38 -4.88 13.23
N GLU A 82 -20.20 -5.50 14.08
CA GLU A 82 -19.75 -6.36 15.18
C GLU A 82 -19.28 -7.73 14.71
N GLY A 83 -19.72 -8.17 13.53
CA GLY A 83 -19.35 -9.40 12.83
C GLY A 83 -18.16 -9.22 11.88
N LEU A 84 -18.27 -9.71 10.63
CA LEU A 84 -17.27 -9.42 9.58
C LEU A 84 -17.48 -8.07 8.91
N GLY A 85 -18.66 -7.47 9.03
CA GLY A 85 -19.01 -6.25 8.31
C GLY A 85 -18.98 -6.41 6.80
N LEU A 86 -19.28 -7.60 6.25
CA LEU A 86 -19.42 -7.76 4.80
C LEU A 86 -20.49 -6.78 4.29
N ASN A 87 -20.27 -6.24 3.11
CA ASN A 87 -21.17 -5.27 2.48
C ASN A 87 -21.53 -5.64 1.04
N ILE A 88 -21.09 -6.80 0.55
CA ILE A 88 -21.44 -7.29 -0.79
C ILE A 88 -22.16 -8.64 -0.65
N ALA A 89 -23.37 -8.72 -1.17
CA ALA A 89 -24.13 -9.97 -1.26
C ALA A 89 -24.39 -10.33 -2.72
N ARG A 90 -23.80 -11.44 -3.20
CA ARG A 90 -24.13 -12.00 -4.52
C ARG A 90 -25.33 -12.93 -4.38
N PHE A 91 -26.49 -12.50 -4.90
CA PHE A 91 -27.76 -13.21 -4.85
C PHE A 91 -27.96 -14.05 -6.11
N ASN A 92 -28.22 -15.35 -5.97
CA ASN A 92 -28.48 -16.21 -7.12
C ASN A 92 -29.96 -16.25 -7.48
N ILE A 93 -30.25 -15.81 -8.71
CA ILE A 93 -31.52 -16.07 -9.38
C ILE A 93 -31.48 -17.52 -9.87
N GLY A 94 -32.05 -18.42 -9.05
CA GLY A 94 -32.10 -19.85 -9.35
C GLY A 94 -32.81 -20.14 -10.67
N GLY A 95 -32.31 -21.14 -11.39
CA GLY A 95 -32.99 -21.64 -12.58
C GLY A 95 -34.25 -22.41 -12.20
N GLY A 96 -34.17 -23.21 -11.14
CA GLY A 96 -35.18 -24.19 -10.80
C GLY A 96 -35.11 -25.39 -11.73
N ASP A 97 -34.83 -26.56 -11.17
CA ASP A 97 -34.76 -27.80 -11.94
C ASP A 97 -36.14 -28.37 -12.27
N ASP A 98 -36.19 -29.38 -13.14
CA ASP A 98 -37.43 -30.09 -13.44
C ASP A 98 -38.00 -30.70 -12.14
N PRO A 99 -39.28 -30.46 -11.78
CA PRO A 99 -39.88 -31.00 -10.57
C PRO A 99 -39.88 -32.54 -10.47
N SER A 100 -39.69 -33.26 -11.58
CA SER A 100 -39.53 -34.71 -11.61
C SER A 100 -38.12 -35.20 -11.27
N HIS A 101 -37.14 -34.30 -11.28
CA HIS A 101 -35.75 -34.60 -10.92
C HIS A 101 -35.54 -34.57 -9.40
N THR A 102 -34.70 -35.49 -8.91
CA THR A 102 -34.28 -35.55 -7.51
C THR A 102 -32.77 -35.76 -7.37
N HIS A 103 -32.01 -35.43 -8.42
CA HIS A 103 -30.59 -35.76 -8.46
C HIS A 103 -29.75 -34.84 -7.58
N ILE A 104 -30.13 -33.57 -7.40
CA ILE A 104 -29.43 -32.64 -6.50
C ILE A 104 -29.64 -33.09 -5.06
N THR A 105 -28.61 -33.72 -4.49
CA THR A 105 -28.66 -34.31 -3.13
C THR A 105 -28.02 -33.42 -2.07
N ARG A 106 -27.28 -32.39 -2.47
CA ARG A 106 -26.75 -31.41 -1.51
C ARG A 106 -27.92 -30.57 -0.99
N THR A 107 -28.03 -30.43 0.32
CA THR A 107 -29.23 -29.95 1.01
C THR A 107 -29.51 -28.46 0.85
N ASP A 108 -28.51 -27.68 0.49
CA ASP A 108 -28.57 -26.24 0.29
C ASP A 108 -28.79 -25.86 -1.18
N SER A 109 -28.32 -26.67 -2.12
CA SER A 109 -28.07 -26.28 -3.51
C SER A 109 -29.21 -26.45 -4.50
N ASN A 110 -30.31 -27.08 -4.08
CA ASN A 110 -31.49 -27.19 -4.92
C ASN A 110 -32.26 -25.85 -4.88
N MET A 111 -31.87 -24.94 -5.78
CA MET A 111 -32.37 -23.58 -5.82
C MET A 111 -33.73 -23.52 -6.54
N PRO A 112 -34.75 -22.90 -5.92
CA PRO A 112 -36.03 -22.68 -6.58
C PRO A 112 -35.92 -21.55 -7.63
N GLY A 113 -36.54 -21.75 -8.79
CA GLY A 113 -36.72 -20.70 -9.79
C GLY A 113 -38.02 -19.92 -9.59
N TYR A 114 -38.10 -18.70 -10.14
CA TYR A 114 -39.26 -17.81 -10.02
C TYR A 114 -40.37 -18.12 -11.02
N THR A 115 -40.23 -19.16 -11.84
CA THR A 115 -41.23 -19.52 -12.84
C THR A 115 -41.70 -20.95 -12.69
N ARG A 116 -42.99 -21.18 -12.94
CA ARG A 116 -43.58 -22.50 -13.10
C ARG A 116 -43.91 -22.72 -14.58
N TYR A 117 -43.53 -23.88 -15.09
CA TYR A 117 -43.84 -24.30 -16.45
C TYR A 117 -44.88 -25.41 -16.44
N ASN A 118 -46.00 -25.20 -17.11
CA ASN A 118 -47.06 -26.19 -17.24
C ASN A 118 -47.57 -26.22 -18.69
N ASN A 119 -47.28 -27.31 -19.41
CA ASN A 119 -47.76 -27.56 -20.77
C ASN A 119 -47.59 -26.37 -21.74
N GLY A 120 -46.41 -25.75 -21.76
CA GLY A 120 -46.11 -24.60 -22.63
C GLY A 120 -46.47 -23.23 -22.04
N THR A 121 -47.13 -23.18 -20.88
CA THR A 121 -47.47 -21.93 -20.19
C THR A 121 -46.46 -21.66 -19.07
N VAL A 122 -45.88 -20.46 -19.06
CA VAL A 122 -44.98 -19.96 -18.01
C VAL A 122 -45.73 -18.96 -17.12
N THR A 123 -45.69 -19.16 -15.81
CA THR A 123 -46.24 -18.21 -14.82
C THR A 123 -45.21 -17.91 -13.74
N TYR A 124 -45.09 -16.65 -13.33
CA TYR A 124 -44.22 -16.28 -12.21
C TYR A 124 -44.81 -16.71 -10.87
N ASP A 125 -43.94 -17.19 -9.99
CA ASP A 125 -44.22 -17.52 -8.59
C ASP A 125 -43.32 -16.68 -7.68
N TRP A 126 -43.82 -15.52 -7.27
CA TRP A 126 -43.09 -14.60 -6.39
C TRP A 126 -42.94 -15.11 -4.95
N SER A 127 -43.56 -16.25 -4.62
CA SER A 127 -43.32 -16.93 -3.34
C SER A 127 -42.10 -17.85 -3.36
N ALA A 128 -41.62 -18.26 -4.54
CA ALA A 128 -40.40 -19.05 -4.71
C ALA A 128 -39.19 -18.34 -4.06
N ASP A 129 -38.18 -19.07 -3.60
CA ASP A 129 -36.93 -18.55 -3.00
C ASP A 129 -37.08 -17.57 -1.82
N SER A 130 -38.15 -17.71 -1.03
CA SER A 130 -38.37 -16.87 0.16
C SER A 130 -37.23 -16.94 1.17
N ASN A 131 -36.51 -18.06 1.23
CA ASN A 131 -35.42 -18.28 2.18
C ASN A 131 -34.21 -17.39 1.87
N GLN A 132 -33.73 -17.41 0.62
CA GLN A 132 -32.60 -16.56 0.23
C GLN A 132 -32.96 -15.08 0.38
N ARG A 133 -34.20 -14.69 0.04
CA ARG A 133 -34.71 -13.33 0.27
C ARG A 133 -34.71 -12.91 1.72
N ASN A 134 -35.15 -13.78 2.63
CA ASN A 134 -35.17 -13.47 4.06
C ASN A 134 -33.76 -13.13 4.56
N VAL A 135 -32.77 -13.95 4.18
CA VAL A 135 -31.37 -13.70 4.53
C VAL A 135 -30.87 -12.41 3.90
N LEU A 136 -31.09 -12.18 2.60
CA LEU A 136 -30.67 -10.95 1.92
C LEU A 136 -31.22 -9.70 2.61
N GLN A 137 -32.52 -9.66 2.93
CA GLN A 137 -33.13 -8.51 3.60
C GLN A 137 -32.53 -8.25 4.98
N LYS A 138 -32.11 -9.29 5.70
CA LYS A 138 -31.43 -9.15 6.99
C LYS A 138 -29.98 -8.69 6.81
N CYS A 139 -29.27 -9.22 5.81
CA CYS A 139 -27.94 -8.76 5.44
C CYS A 139 -27.94 -7.26 5.07
N ILE A 140 -28.93 -6.80 4.28
CA ILE A 140 -29.10 -5.39 3.91
C ILE A 140 -29.25 -4.53 5.17
N LYS A 141 -30.09 -4.95 6.11
CA LYS A 141 -30.28 -4.24 7.37
C LYS A 141 -29.03 -4.21 8.25
N ALA A 142 -28.25 -5.29 8.25
CA ALA A 142 -27.04 -5.40 9.06
C ALA A 142 -25.87 -4.58 8.48
N ALA A 143 -25.71 -4.57 7.15
CA ALA A 143 -24.67 -3.82 6.45
C ALA A 143 -25.00 -2.31 6.33
N GLY A 144 -26.28 -1.94 6.31
CA GLY A 144 -26.71 -0.55 6.20
C GLY A 144 -26.44 0.06 4.83
N ASP A 145 -26.09 1.35 4.81
CA ASP A 145 -25.95 2.15 3.58
C ASP A 145 -24.80 1.69 2.66
N ASP A 146 -23.83 0.95 3.19
CA ASP A 146 -22.69 0.42 2.42
C ASP A 146 -23.04 -0.85 1.61
N MET A 147 -24.26 -1.38 1.75
CA MET A 147 -24.67 -2.63 1.13
C MET A 147 -24.71 -2.53 -0.40
N ILE A 148 -24.08 -3.51 -1.05
CA ILE A 148 -24.08 -3.75 -2.49
C ILE A 148 -24.71 -5.11 -2.75
N VAL A 149 -25.74 -5.13 -3.58
CA VAL A 149 -26.37 -6.38 -4.05
C VAL A 149 -25.99 -6.58 -5.50
N GLU A 150 -25.36 -7.72 -5.78
CA GLU A 150 -25.19 -8.24 -7.13
C GLU A 150 -26.13 -9.41 -7.33
N MET A 151 -26.78 -9.50 -8.48
CA MET A 151 -27.51 -10.71 -8.89
C MET A 151 -26.70 -11.53 -9.87
N PHE A 152 -26.79 -12.85 -9.78
CA PHE A 152 -26.19 -13.74 -10.77
C PHE A 152 -27.06 -14.96 -11.01
N SER A 153 -26.72 -15.78 -12.01
CA SER A 153 -27.44 -17.03 -12.26
C SER A 153 -26.46 -18.16 -12.59
N ASN A 154 -26.60 -19.26 -11.86
CA ASN A 154 -25.89 -20.50 -12.19
C ASN A 154 -26.48 -21.22 -13.40
N SER A 155 -27.77 -21.04 -13.69
CA SER A 155 -28.43 -21.74 -14.78
C SER A 155 -29.78 -21.13 -15.18
N PRO A 156 -30.16 -21.19 -16.46
CA PRO A 156 -31.54 -20.92 -16.89
C PRO A 156 -32.55 -21.89 -16.27
N PRO A 157 -33.85 -21.53 -16.24
CA PRO A 157 -34.90 -22.48 -15.92
C PRO A 157 -34.87 -23.73 -16.79
N TYR A 158 -35.10 -24.91 -16.20
CA TYR A 158 -34.89 -26.21 -16.85
C TYR A 158 -35.59 -26.36 -18.21
N TYR A 159 -36.79 -25.78 -18.37
CA TYR A 159 -37.57 -25.85 -19.61
C TYR A 159 -37.01 -24.95 -20.74
N MET A 160 -36.04 -24.08 -20.43
CA MET A 160 -35.27 -23.30 -21.39
C MET A 160 -33.97 -24.02 -21.82
N THR A 161 -33.61 -25.14 -21.18
CA THR A 161 -32.34 -25.84 -21.44
C THR A 161 -32.48 -26.98 -22.46
N ASN A 162 -31.36 -27.34 -23.09
CA ASN A 162 -31.26 -28.44 -24.06
C ASN A 162 -31.43 -29.80 -23.38
N SER A 163 -30.95 -29.93 -22.14
CA SER A 163 -31.06 -31.16 -21.35
C SER A 163 -32.42 -31.34 -20.67
N GLY A 164 -33.20 -30.27 -20.51
CA GLY A 164 -34.36 -30.25 -19.63
C GLY A 164 -33.97 -30.23 -18.14
N CYS A 165 -32.71 -29.89 -17.82
CA CYS A 165 -32.15 -29.90 -16.48
C CYS A 165 -31.35 -28.62 -16.22
N SER A 166 -31.45 -28.07 -15.01
CA SER A 166 -30.70 -26.87 -14.61
C SER A 166 -29.25 -27.15 -14.19
N SER A 167 -28.86 -28.41 -13.99
CA SER A 167 -27.47 -28.76 -13.60
C SER A 167 -26.45 -28.78 -14.75
N GLY A 168 -26.91 -28.75 -15.99
CA GLY A 168 -26.04 -28.66 -17.15
C GLY A 168 -26.49 -29.48 -18.35
N ALA A 169 -25.61 -29.57 -19.35
CA ALA A 169 -25.88 -30.28 -20.60
C ALA A 169 -25.56 -31.79 -20.48
N LYS A 170 -26.13 -32.62 -21.36
CA LYS A 170 -25.81 -34.06 -21.41
C LYS A 170 -24.33 -34.32 -21.72
N THR A 171 -23.73 -33.44 -22.52
CA THR A 171 -22.28 -33.33 -22.70
C THR A 171 -21.86 -32.03 -22.05
N SER A 172 -21.09 -32.12 -20.97
CA SER A 172 -20.83 -31.01 -20.03
C SER A 172 -20.04 -29.84 -20.61
N SER A 173 -19.41 -30.02 -21.76
CA SER A 173 -18.71 -28.99 -22.52
C SER A 173 -19.56 -28.32 -23.62
N GLN A 174 -20.89 -28.56 -23.64
CA GLN A 174 -21.79 -27.99 -24.65
C GLN A 174 -22.76 -27.00 -24.02
N ASN A 175 -23.12 -25.97 -24.79
CA ASN A 175 -24.16 -25.01 -24.43
C ASN A 175 -25.43 -25.70 -23.94
N ASN A 176 -25.88 -25.34 -22.73
CA ASN A 176 -27.11 -25.90 -22.19
C ASN A 176 -28.33 -25.00 -22.41
N LEU A 177 -28.18 -23.70 -22.69
CA LEU A 177 -29.30 -22.87 -23.11
C LEU A 177 -29.70 -23.19 -24.56
N ARG A 178 -31.01 -23.35 -24.81
CA ARG A 178 -31.51 -23.57 -26.18
C ARG A 178 -31.32 -22.32 -27.04
N ASP A 179 -31.03 -22.51 -28.32
CA ASP A 179 -30.81 -21.42 -29.27
C ASP A 179 -31.98 -20.44 -29.40
N ASP A 180 -33.21 -20.93 -29.19
CA ASP A 180 -34.46 -20.17 -29.21
C ASP A 180 -34.83 -19.51 -27.86
N LYS A 181 -33.98 -19.61 -26.83
CA LYS A 181 -34.31 -19.18 -25.45
C LYS A 181 -33.43 -18.09 -24.84
N TYR A 182 -32.54 -17.49 -25.61
CA TYR A 182 -31.68 -16.39 -25.14
C TYR A 182 -32.47 -15.16 -24.67
N THR A 183 -33.44 -14.69 -25.47
CA THR A 183 -34.30 -13.57 -25.08
C THR A 183 -35.18 -13.95 -23.88
N ASP A 184 -35.77 -15.15 -23.87
CA ASP A 184 -36.61 -15.63 -22.77
C ASP A 184 -35.83 -15.68 -21.44
N PHE A 185 -34.58 -16.15 -21.46
CA PHE A 185 -33.74 -16.19 -20.27
C PHE A 185 -33.32 -14.78 -19.80
N ALA A 186 -32.95 -13.90 -20.73
CA ALA A 186 -32.66 -12.50 -20.42
C ALA A 186 -33.88 -11.76 -19.83
N GLU A 187 -35.08 -12.01 -20.36
CA GLU A 187 -36.33 -11.46 -19.83
C GLU A 187 -36.64 -12.02 -18.43
N TYR A 188 -36.36 -13.30 -18.17
CA TYR A 188 -36.48 -13.91 -16.84
C TYR A 188 -35.61 -13.20 -15.81
N LEU A 189 -34.31 -13.05 -16.09
CA LEU A 189 -33.37 -12.36 -15.19
C LEU A 189 -33.82 -10.91 -14.94
N ALA A 190 -34.10 -10.15 -16.00
CA ALA A 190 -34.49 -8.75 -15.89
C ALA A 190 -35.85 -8.55 -15.20
N GLU A 191 -36.80 -9.47 -15.34
CA GLU A 191 -38.10 -9.42 -14.65
C GLU A 191 -37.93 -9.67 -13.15
N VAL A 192 -37.14 -10.68 -12.77
CA VAL A 192 -36.84 -10.94 -11.36
C VAL A 192 -36.12 -9.74 -10.74
N THR A 193 -35.09 -9.21 -11.40
CA THR A 193 -34.39 -8.00 -10.93
C THR A 193 -35.35 -6.81 -10.80
N ALA A 194 -36.23 -6.58 -11.77
CA ALA A 194 -37.23 -5.51 -11.69
C ALA A 194 -38.20 -5.67 -10.52
N HIS A 195 -38.60 -6.90 -10.20
CA HIS A 195 -39.47 -7.17 -9.06
C HIS A 195 -38.78 -6.85 -7.74
N TYR A 196 -37.48 -7.18 -7.61
CA TYR A 196 -36.70 -6.82 -6.43
C TYR A 196 -36.58 -5.31 -6.25
N GLU A 197 -36.24 -4.59 -7.31
CA GLU A 197 -36.13 -3.12 -7.31
C GLU A 197 -37.47 -2.45 -6.99
N LYS A 198 -38.54 -2.81 -7.71
CA LYS A 198 -39.79 -2.03 -7.73
C LYS A 198 -40.80 -2.46 -6.69
N ASP A 199 -40.89 -3.76 -6.40
CA ASP A 199 -41.93 -4.32 -5.53
C ASP A 199 -41.38 -4.65 -4.13
N TRP A 200 -40.12 -5.06 -4.01
CA TRP A 200 -39.48 -5.39 -2.73
C TRP A 200 -38.52 -4.34 -2.20
N GLY A 201 -38.24 -3.28 -2.97
CA GLY A 201 -37.40 -2.16 -2.53
C GLY A 201 -35.95 -2.56 -2.24
N ILE A 202 -35.45 -3.58 -2.93
CA ILE A 202 -34.05 -4.02 -2.84
C ILE A 202 -33.30 -3.40 -4.00
N HIS A 203 -32.33 -2.54 -3.68
CA HIS A 203 -31.47 -1.95 -4.68
C HIS A 203 -30.40 -2.95 -5.15
N VAL A 204 -30.39 -3.23 -6.45
CA VAL A 204 -29.47 -4.11 -7.16
C VAL A 204 -28.48 -3.23 -7.94
N GLN A 205 -27.21 -3.32 -7.60
CA GLN A 205 -26.17 -2.54 -8.26
C GLN A 205 -25.74 -3.20 -9.58
N SER A 206 -25.60 -4.52 -9.59
CA SER A 206 -25.09 -5.25 -10.74
C SER A 206 -25.79 -6.59 -10.97
N ILE A 207 -25.66 -7.09 -12.20
CA ILE A 207 -26.12 -8.43 -12.59
C ILE A 207 -25.17 -9.09 -13.60
N THR A 208 -24.93 -10.40 -13.44
CA THR A 208 -24.34 -11.26 -14.48
C THR A 208 -25.28 -12.42 -14.83
N PRO A 209 -25.50 -12.75 -16.13
CA PRO A 209 -26.39 -13.84 -16.52
C PRO A 209 -25.79 -15.24 -16.36
N MET A 210 -24.52 -15.34 -15.96
CA MET A 210 -23.73 -16.56 -16.02
C MET A 210 -22.82 -16.68 -14.79
N ASN A 211 -22.45 -17.91 -14.50
CA ASN A 211 -21.44 -18.30 -13.50
C ASN A 211 -20.57 -19.39 -14.12
N GLU A 212 -19.25 -19.21 -14.11
CA GLU A 212 -18.27 -20.18 -14.60
C GLU A 212 -18.62 -20.76 -15.98
N PRO A 213 -18.89 -19.90 -17.00
CA PRO A 213 -19.60 -20.34 -18.19
C PRO A 213 -18.76 -21.22 -19.12
N TYR A 214 -17.44 -21.01 -19.23
CA TYR A 214 -16.62 -21.80 -20.16
C TYR A 214 -15.86 -22.93 -19.45
N THR A 215 -16.61 -23.99 -19.13
CA THR A 215 -16.09 -25.16 -18.39
C THR A 215 -16.58 -26.47 -18.99
N ASP A 216 -15.91 -27.58 -18.72
CA ASP A 216 -16.29 -28.89 -19.25
C ASP A 216 -16.97 -29.80 -18.22
N TYR A 217 -17.47 -29.25 -17.11
CA TYR A 217 -17.98 -30.01 -15.96
C TYR A 217 -19.44 -29.71 -15.57
N TRP A 218 -20.15 -28.85 -16.30
CA TRP A 218 -21.60 -28.64 -16.14
C TRP A 218 -22.43 -29.73 -16.81
N GLY A 219 -22.53 -30.89 -16.15
CA GLY A 219 -23.28 -32.05 -16.61
C GLY A 219 -24.71 -32.13 -16.07
N ALA A 220 -25.65 -32.49 -16.95
CA ALA A 220 -27.03 -32.83 -16.57
C ALA A 220 -27.05 -33.95 -15.52
N TYR A 221 -28.04 -33.88 -14.62
CA TYR A 221 -28.20 -34.81 -13.49
C TYR A 221 -27.05 -34.78 -12.46
N SER A 222 -26.32 -33.67 -12.36
CA SER A 222 -25.30 -33.50 -11.32
C SER A 222 -25.92 -33.60 -9.93
N ASN A 223 -25.28 -34.36 -9.03
CA ASN A 223 -25.79 -34.48 -7.66
C ASN A 223 -25.48 -33.28 -6.76
N LYS A 224 -24.70 -32.32 -7.29
CA LYS A 224 -24.14 -31.21 -6.54
C LYS A 224 -24.93 -29.92 -6.71
N GLN A 225 -25.21 -29.47 -7.93
CA GLN A 225 -25.63 -28.07 -8.17
C GLN A 225 -26.19 -27.77 -9.56
N GLU A 226 -26.80 -26.59 -9.70
CA GLU A 226 -27.07 -25.89 -10.97
C GLU A 226 -25.77 -25.50 -11.68
N GLY A 227 -25.81 -25.43 -13.02
CA GLY A 227 -24.70 -24.99 -13.86
C GLY A 227 -25.10 -24.93 -15.34
N CYS A 228 -24.49 -24.03 -16.10
CA CYS A 228 -24.77 -23.87 -17.53
C CYS A 228 -23.54 -23.43 -18.31
N HIS A 229 -23.04 -24.30 -19.19
CA HIS A 229 -21.97 -23.95 -20.11
C HIS A 229 -22.45 -22.92 -21.14
N PHE A 230 -21.59 -21.94 -21.45
CA PHE A 230 -21.68 -21.07 -22.61
C PHE A 230 -20.35 -21.01 -23.34
N ASP A 231 -20.37 -21.21 -24.66
CA ASP A 231 -19.21 -21.04 -25.51
C ASP A 231 -18.75 -19.57 -25.50
N GLN A 232 -17.43 -19.39 -25.41
CA GLN A 232 -16.80 -18.08 -25.53
C GLN A 232 -17.14 -17.41 -26.87
N GLY A 233 -17.30 -16.10 -26.87
CA GLY A 233 -17.71 -15.35 -28.05
C GLY A 233 -19.22 -15.40 -28.25
N SER A 234 -19.70 -16.00 -29.33
CA SER A 234 -21.08 -15.78 -29.81
C SER A 234 -22.20 -16.13 -28.81
N SER A 235 -22.07 -17.19 -28.02
CA SER A 235 -23.10 -17.58 -27.05
C SER A 235 -23.14 -16.61 -25.87
N MET A 236 -21.99 -16.30 -25.27
CA MET A 236 -21.89 -15.27 -24.21
C MET A 236 -22.33 -13.88 -24.71
N ASP A 237 -21.88 -13.47 -25.90
CA ASP A 237 -22.25 -12.20 -26.52
C ASP A 237 -23.77 -12.07 -26.63
N LYS A 238 -24.43 -13.12 -27.13
CA LYS A 238 -25.87 -13.13 -27.33
C LYS A 238 -26.60 -12.93 -26.02
N ILE A 239 -26.23 -13.64 -24.94
CA ILE A 239 -26.94 -13.49 -23.66
C ILE A 239 -26.71 -12.12 -23.02
N TYR A 240 -25.50 -11.55 -23.08
CA TYR A 240 -25.25 -10.19 -22.58
C TYR A 240 -26.05 -9.12 -23.35
N GLN A 241 -26.11 -9.25 -24.67
CA GLN A 241 -26.87 -8.32 -25.51
C GLN A 241 -28.38 -8.41 -25.23
N GLU A 242 -28.92 -9.62 -25.07
CA GLU A 242 -30.32 -9.81 -24.72
C GLU A 242 -30.61 -9.30 -23.29
N LEU A 243 -29.73 -9.54 -22.32
CA LEU A 243 -29.89 -9.01 -20.96
C LEU A 243 -29.93 -7.48 -20.95
N SER A 244 -29.01 -6.83 -21.67
CA SER A 244 -29.02 -5.37 -21.79
C SER A 244 -30.32 -4.83 -22.38
N LYS A 245 -30.86 -5.48 -23.42
CA LYS A 245 -32.17 -5.11 -24.00
C LYS A 245 -33.30 -5.26 -22.98
N SER A 246 -33.32 -6.38 -22.25
CA SER A 246 -34.36 -6.70 -21.28
C SER A 246 -34.35 -5.77 -20.06
N LEU A 247 -33.18 -5.37 -19.58
CA LEU A 247 -33.02 -4.36 -18.52
C LEU A 247 -33.49 -2.98 -19.00
N LYS A 248 -33.05 -2.54 -20.19
CA LYS A 248 -33.44 -1.25 -20.79
C LYS A 248 -34.95 -1.14 -21.00
N LYS A 249 -35.58 -2.20 -21.49
CA LYS A 249 -37.04 -2.30 -21.67
C LYS A 249 -37.81 -2.04 -20.36
N ARG A 250 -37.19 -2.31 -19.21
CA ARG A 250 -37.77 -2.14 -17.87
C ARG A 250 -37.34 -0.85 -17.17
N GLY A 251 -36.51 -0.03 -17.81
CA GLY A 251 -35.98 1.21 -17.24
C GLY A 251 -34.86 0.99 -16.21
N LEU A 252 -34.21 -0.18 -16.20
CA LEU A 252 -33.10 -0.53 -15.30
C LEU A 252 -31.75 -0.23 -15.97
N ASN A 253 -31.57 0.98 -16.48
CA ASN A 253 -30.42 1.37 -17.31
C ASN A 253 -29.11 1.55 -16.53
N ASP A 254 -29.26 1.70 -15.22
CA ASP A 254 -28.28 2.01 -14.20
C ASP A 254 -27.69 0.76 -13.52
N ILE A 255 -28.31 -0.42 -13.73
CA ILE A 255 -27.75 -1.69 -13.27
C ILE A 255 -26.56 -2.07 -14.14
N ILE A 256 -25.43 -2.31 -13.48
CA ILE A 256 -24.18 -2.72 -14.13
C ILE A 256 -24.31 -4.16 -14.60
N ILE A 257 -23.94 -4.43 -15.86
CA ILE A 257 -23.72 -5.80 -16.32
C ILE A 257 -22.26 -6.16 -16.06
N SER A 258 -22.01 -7.20 -15.26
CA SER A 258 -20.67 -7.75 -15.01
C SER A 258 -20.37 -8.97 -15.89
N ALA A 259 -19.09 -9.21 -16.21
CA ALA A 259 -18.65 -10.33 -17.04
C ALA A 259 -17.20 -10.76 -16.74
N ASN A 260 -16.76 -12.00 -17.01
CA ASN A 260 -17.53 -13.15 -17.47
C ASN A 260 -17.84 -14.12 -16.35
N ASP A 261 -17.30 -13.87 -15.16
CA ASP A 261 -17.43 -14.74 -14.00
C ASP A 261 -16.81 -16.13 -14.25
N GLU A 262 -15.68 -16.18 -14.97
CA GLU A 262 -14.98 -17.44 -15.26
C GLU A 262 -14.29 -18.00 -14.01
N SER A 263 -14.29 -19.34 -13.89
CA SER A 263 -13.63 -20.09 -12.80
C SER A 263 -12.14 -19.83 -12.64
N VAL A 264 -11.48 -19.50 -13.76
CA VAL A 264 -10.03 -19.52 -13.92
C VAL A 264 -9.61 -18.19 -14.56
N ILE A 265 -8.62 -17.54 -13.95
CA ILE A 265 -8.10 -16.23 -14.35
C ILE A 265 -7.69 -16.20 -15.83
N ASP A 266 -6.94 -17.22 -16.25
CA ASP A 266 -6.46 -17.33 -17.63
C ASP A 266 -7.63 -17.46 -18.62
N THR A 267 -8.67 -18.19 -18.24
CA THR A 267 -9.90 -18.31 -19.03
C THR A 267 -10.64 -16.98 -19.10
N GLN A 268 -10.75 -16.25 -17.98
CA GLN A 268 -11.36 -14.91 -17.93
C GLN A 268 -10.76 -13.97 -18.98
N ILE A 269 -9.42 -13.94 -19.11
CA ILE A 269 -8.73 -13.15 -20.13
C ILE A 269 -9.15 -13.60 -21.54
N THR A 270 -9.17 -14.92 -21.80
CA THR A 270 -9.56 -15.43 -23.12
C THR A 270 -11.02 -15.16 -23.46
N SER A 271 -11.93 -15.24 -22.48
CA SER A 271 -13.36 -14.95 -22.65
C SER A 271 -13.59 -13.48 -22.98
N TRP A 272 -12.94 -12.57 -22.24
CA TRP A 272 -12.99 -11.14 -22.50
C TRP A 272 -12.49 -10.77 -23.91
N ASN A 273 -11.37 -11.37 -24.33
CA ASN A 273 -10.78 -11.10 -25.64
C ASN A 273 -11.64 -11.63 -26.80
N LYS A 274 -12.40 -12.70 -26.59
CA LYS A 274 -13.30 -13.29 -27.58
C LYS A 274 -14.65 -12.58 -27.73
N MET A 275 -15.02 -11.69 -26.79
CA MET A 275 -16.24 -10.88 -26.95
C MET A 275 -16.15 -9.97 -28.17
N SER A 276 -17.29 -9.67 -28.79
CA SER A 276 -17.39 -8.57 -29.74
C SER A 276 -17.27 -7.20 -29.07
N ASP A 277 -16.85 -6.18 -29.82
CA ASP A 277 -16.78 -4.79 -29.34
C ASP A 277 -18.15 -4.28 -28.86
N ALA A 278 -19.22 -4.69 -29.56
CA ALA A 278 -20.59 -4.35 -29.20
C ALA A 278 -20.96 -4.88 -27.82
N THR A 279 -20.55 -6.11 -27.46
CA THR A 279 -20.78 -6.66 -26.12
C THR A 279 -19.89 -6.01 -25.08
N ARG A 280 -18.59 -5.82 -25.34
CA ARG A 280 -17.66 -5.17 -24.39
C ARG A 280 -18.13 -3.77 -23.98
N ALA A 281 -18.77 -3.04 -24.89
CA ALA A 281 -19.36 -1.74 -24.61
C ALA A 281 -20.55 -1.79 -23.63
N LEU A 282 -21.19 -2.94 -23.45
CA LEU A 282 -22.30 -3.15 -22.50
C LEU A 282 -21.83 -3.53 -21.10
N ILE A 283 -20.63 -4.10 -20.98
CA ILE A 283 -20.09 -4.57 -19.71
C ILE A 283 -19.56 -3.38 -18.91
N GLY A 284 -20.01 -3.21 -17.68
CA GLY A 284 -19.55 -2.15 -16.78
C GLY A 284 -18.44 -2.57 -15.81
N ARG A 285 -18.31 -3.88 -15.55
CA ARG A 285 -17.28 -4.43 -14.64
C ARG A 285 -16.82 -5.82 -15.07
N ILE A 286 -15.55 -6.13 -14.83
CA ILE A 286 -15.00 -7.47 -14.98
C ILE A 286 -15.07 -8.20 -13.64
N ASP A 287 -15.66 -9.39 -13.65
CA ASP A 287 -15.76 -10.29 -12.49
C ASP A 287 -15.04 -11.61 -12.85
N THR A 288 -14.23 -12.12 -11.92
CA THR A 288 -13.43 -13.35 -12.10
C THR A 288 -13.38 -14.17 -10.83
N HIS A 289 -13.27 -15.48 -10.98
CA HIS A 289 -12.93 -16.38 -9.88
C HIS A 289 -11.42 -16.65 -9.88
N THR A 290 -10.89 -17.06 -8.73
CA THR A 290 -9.44 -17.34 -8.57
C THR A 290 -9.15 -18.79 -8.18
N TYR A 291 -10.07 -19.72 -8.50
CA TYR A 291 -9.89 -21.16 -8.27
C TYR A 291 -8.68 -21.74 -9.02
N GLY A 292 -8.31 -21.12 -10.14
CA GLY A 292 -7.12 -21.50 -10.90
C GLY A 292 -6.58 -20.36 -11.76
N GLY A 293 -5.49 -20.65 -12.46
CA GLY A 293 -4.76 -19.68 -13.29
C GLY A 293 -3.64 -18.98 -12.54
N SER A 294 -2.73 -18.39 -13.31
CA SER A 294 -1.53 -17.70 -12.80
C SER A 294 -1.42 -16.26 -13.29
N LYS A 295 -2.28 -15.84 -14.22
CA LYS A 295 -2.17 -14.57 -14.94
C LYS A 295 -2.85 -13.38 -14.25
N ARG A 296 -2.73 -13.24 -12.92
CA ARG A 296 -3.40 -12.16 -12.16
C ARG A 296 -3.03 -10.77 -12.67
N GLY A 297 -1.72 -10.51 -12.83
CA GLY A 297 -1.23 -9.25 -13.38
C GLY A 297 -1.77 -8.96 -14.80
N GLU A 298 -1.80 -9.96 -15.68
CA GLU A 298 -2.34 -9.79 -17.05
C GLU A 298 -3.85 -9.53 -17.07
N LEU A 299 -4.61 -10.13 -16.13
CA LEU A 299 -6.04 -9.84 -15.98
C LEU A 299 -6.29 -8.43 -15.45
N LYS A 300 -5.52 -7.99 -14.46
CA LYS A 300 -5.52 -6.59 -14.01
C LYS A 300 -5.27 -5.65 -15.19
N ASP A 301 -4.22 -5.88 -15.96
CA ASP A 301 -3.88 -5.05 -17.13
C ASP A 301 -4.99 -5.09 -18.19
N THR A 302 -5.69 -6.21 -18.32
CA THR A 302 -6.86 -6.35 -19.20
C THR A 302 -8.01 -5.44 -18.75
N ALA A 303 -8.30 -5.38 -17.45
CA ALA A 303 -9.32 -4.48 -16.89
C ALA A 303 -8.93 -3.00 -17.05
N ILE A 304 -7.67 -2.64 -16.80
CA ILE A 304 -7.14 -1.28 -17.00
C ILE A 304 -7.29 -0.85 -18.46
N ARG A 305 -6.82 -1.67 -19.41
CA ARG A 305 -6.96 -1.38 -20.85
C ARG A 305 -8.41 -1.27 -21.30
N ALA A 306 -9.31 -2.03 -20.68
CA ALA A 306 -10.74 -1.96 -20.95
C ALA A 306 -11.40 -0.71 -20.35
N GLY A 307 -10.73 0.01 -19.44
CA GLY A 307 -11.34 1.07 -18.65
C GLY A 307 -12.49 0.51 -17.81
N ARG A 308 -12.28 -0.63 -17.16
CA ARG A 308 -13.28 -1.33 -16.35
C ARG A 308 -12.75 -1.61 -14.97
N ASN A 309 -13.67 -1.61 -14.00
CA ASN A 309 -13.38 -2.09 -12.66
C ASN A 309 -13.20 -3.63 -12.67
N LEU A 310 -12.56 -4.19 -11.64
CA LEU A 310 -12.25 -5.62 -11.51
C LEU A 310 -12.58 -6.14 -10.10
N TRP A 311 -13.45 -7.14 -10.03
CA TRP A 311 -13.74 -7.87 -8.79
C TRP A 311 -13.15 -9.27 -8.83
N MET A 312 -12.60 -9.71 -7.69
CA MET A 312 -12.52 -11.13 -7.38
C MET A 312 -13.89 -11.55 -6.83
N SER A 313 -14.72 -12.16 -7.67
CA SER A 313 -16.15 -12.38 -7.42
C SER A 313 -16.48 -13.72 -6.75
N GLU A 314 -15.53 -14.65 -6.72
CA GLU A 314 -15.69 -15.94 -6.05
C GLU A 314 -14.37 -16.69 -5.85
N VAL A 315 -14.08 -17.08 -4.61
CA VAL A 315 -13.12 -18.14 -4.31
C VAL A 315 -13.38 -18.71 -2.91
N ASP A 316 -13.06 -19.99 -2.74
CA ASP A 316 -12.82 -20.65 -1.45
C ASP A 316 -12.06 -21.96 -1.74
N GLY A 317 -11.73 -22.75 -0.72
CA GLY A 317 -10.97 -23.99 -0.92
C GLY A 317 -10.77 -24.82 0.32
N GLY A 318 -10.58 -26.13 0.11
CA GLY A 318 -10.37 -27.13 1.15
C GLY A 318 -8.90 -27.39 1.51
N SER A 319 -8.02 -26.41 1.30
CA SER A 319 -6.58 -26.52 1.55
C SER A 319 -6.16 -25.90 2.89
N THR A 320 -4.92 -26.13 3.28
CA THR A 320 -4.30 -25.56 4.50
C THR A 320 -2.94 -24.94 4.17
N ALA A 321 -2.53 -23.95 4.96
CA ALA A 321 -1.18 -23.39 4.95
C ALA A 321 -0.51 -23.56 6.32
N GLY A 322 0.82 -23.38 6.35
CA GLY A 322 1.65 -23.58 7.53
C GLY A 322 1.87 -25.05 7.95
N SER A 323 2.83 -25.27 8.85
CA SER A 323 3.25 -26.61 9.28
C SER A 323 2.68 -27.00 10.65
N ASN A 324 1.75 -27.96 10.71
CA ASN A 324 1.06 -28.36 11.95
C ASN A 324 0.29 -27.21 12.62
N ALA A 325 -0.35 -26.35 11.83
CA ALA A 325 -1.06 -25.16 12.31
C ALA A 325 -2.42 -25.43 13.00
N GLY A 326 -2.81 -26.70 13.17
CA GLY A 326 -4.12 -27.06 13.71
C GLY A 326 -5.24 -26.48 12.87
N GLU A 327 -6.28 -25.93 13.53
CA GLU A 327 -7.40 -25.29 12.85
C GLU A 327 -7.01 -24.02 12.11
N MET A 328 -5.95 -23.35 12.58
CA MET A 328 -5.43 -22.16 11.92
C MET A 328 -4.90 -22.45 10.51
N GLY A 329 -4.59 -23.71 10.16
CA GLY A 329 -4.12 -24.05 8.81
C GLY A 329 -5.10 -23.66 7.70
N ALA A 330 -6.41 -23.85 7.90
CA ALA A 330 -7.43 -23.42 6.95
C ALA A 330 -7.58 -21.89 6.91
N GLY A 331 -7.39 -21.22 8.06
CA GLY A 331 -7.42 -19.76 8.19
C GLY A 331 -6.23 -19.08 7.49
N LEU A 332 -5.03 -19.62 7.64
CA LEU A 332 -3.82 -19.15 6.97
C LEU A 332 -3.95 -19.29 5.45
N TRP A 333 -4.45 -20.43 4.97
CA TRP A 333 -4.68 -20.61 3.53
C TRP A 333 -5.61 -19.53 2.96
N LEU A 334 -6.69 -19.20 3.68
CA LEU A 334 -7.61 -18.15 3.27
C LEU A 334 -6.92 -16.77 3.29
N ALA A 335 -6.16 -16.47 4.35
CA ALA A 335 -5.42 -15.21 4.45
C ALA A 335 -4.38 -15.06 3.33
N ASP A 336 -3.63 -16.10 3.02
CA ASP A 336 -2.67 -16.12 1.90
C ASP A 336 -3.38 -15.91 0.56
N ARG A 337 -4.55 -16.52 0.36
CA ARG A 337 -5.37 -16.33 -0.85
C ARG A 337 -5.86 -14.88 -0.98
N ILE A 338 -6.41 -14.30 0.10
CA ILE A 338 -6.85 -12.91 0.12
C ILE A 338 -5.69 -11.97 -0.23
N THR A 339 -4.54 -12.13 0.44
CA THR A 339 -3.36 -11.30 0.19
C THR A 339 -2.88 -11.42 -1.25
N LEU A 340 -2.77 -12.64 -1.77
CA LEU A 340 -2.33 -12.89 -3.14
C LEU A 340 -3.26 -12.27 -4.17
N ASP A 341 -4.57 -12.50 -4.03
CA ASP A 341 -5.54 -11.99 -4.99
C ASP A 341 -5.59 -10.46 -4.96
N LEU A 342 -5.62 -9.84 -3.77
CA LEU A 342 -5.63 -8.38 -3.66
C LEU A 342 -4.35 -7.74 -4.21
N ASN A 343 -3.17 -8.23 -3.84
CA ASN A 343 -1.91 -7.60 -4.26
C ASN A 343 -1.58 -7.80 -5.75
N GLU A 344 -2.06 -8.89 -6.37
CA GLU A 344 -1.75 -9.16 -7.79
C GLU A 344 -2.87 -8.76 -8.76
N LEU A 345 -4.15 -8.90 -8.39
CA LEU A 345 -5.26 -8.40 -9.20
C LEU A 345 -5.50 -6.91 -8.99
N ASN A 346 -5.07 -6.36 -7.85
CA ASN A 346 -5.47 -5.04 -7.38
C ASN A 346 -7.00 -4.87 -7.35
N SER A 347 -7.78 -5.95 -7.15
CA SER A 347 -9.25 -5.90 -7.28
C SER A 347 -9.89 -4.91 -6.31
N SER A 348 -10.95 -4.23 -6.74
CA SER A 348 -11.66 -3.27 -5.88
C SER A 348 -12.60 -3.94 -4.90
N ALA A 349 -12.90 -5.22 -5.08
CA ALA A 349 -13.66 -6.03 -4.12
C ALA A 349 -13.13 -7.46 -4.08
N TRP A 350 -13.42 -8.15 -2.97
CA TRP A 350 -13.06 -9.54 -2.75
C TRP A 350 -14.25 -10.29 -2.14
N ILE A 351 -14.77 -11.27 -2.87
CA ILE A 351 -16.00 -11.99 -2.52
C ILE A 351 -15.70 -13.47 -2.30
N LEU A 352 -15.93 -13.94 -1.08
CA LEU A 352 -15.88 -15.36 -0.76
C LEU A 352 -17.00 -16.12 -1.49
N TRP A 353 -16.78 -17.40 -1.80
CA TRP A 353 -17.88 -18.24 -2.28
C TRP A 353 -19.03 -18.35 -1.28
N GLN A 354 -18.92 -19.18 -0.23
CA GLN A 354 -19.98 -19.30 0.79
C GLN A 354 -19.39 -19.07 2.17
N VAL A 355 -20.06 -18.24 2.99
CA VAL A 355 -19.72 -18.13 4.42
C VAL A 355 -20.07 -19.41 5.20
N ILE A 356 -21.04 -20.20 4.74
CA ILE A 356 -21.42 -21.50 5.32
C ILE A 356 -21.46 -22.52 4.18
N ASP A 357 -20.64 -23.58 4.25
CA ASP A 357 -20.68 -24.69 3.26
C ASP A 357 -21.20 -26.00 3.87
N ASN A 358 -21.29 -26.05 5.21
CA ASN A 358 -21.63 -27.24 5.98
C ASN A 358 -22.79 -26.96 6.92
N HIS A 359 -23.64 -27.97 7.08
CA HIS A 359 -24.85 -27.93 7.89
C HIS A 359 -24.88 -29.14 8.84
N ILE A 360 -25.47 -28.98 10.02
CA ILE A 360 -25.76 -30.05 10.96
C ILE A 360 -27.28 -30.11 11.13
N SER A 361 -27.89 -31.22 10.71
CA SER A 361 -29.28 -31.53 11.00
C SER A 361 -29.49 -33.04 11.09
N SER A 362 -30.12 -33.46 12.17
CA SER A 362 -30.57 -34.84 12.40
C SER A 362 -31.63 -35.30 11.40
N VAL A 363 -32.43 -34.36 10.88
CA VAL A 363 -33.51 -34.61 9.91
C VAL A 363 -33.02 -34.46 8.46
N GLY A 364 -32.07 -33.56 8.22
CA GLY A 364 -31.62 -33.19 6.88
C GLY A 364 -32.62 -32.29 6.15
N MET A 365 -32.62 -32.31 4.81
CA MET A 365 -33.54 -31.52 3.98
C MET A 365 -33.95 -32.31 2.73
N ASN A 366 -35.25 -32.32 2.41
CA ASN A 366 -35.80 -33.01 1.23
C ASN A 366 -35.37 -34.48 1.10
N GLY A 367 -35.26 -35.19 2.23
CA GLY A 367 -34.82 -36.59 2.28
C GLY A 367 -33.31 -36.80 2.17
N ASN A 368 -32.52 -35.74 2.00
CA ASN A 368 -31.06 -35.77 1.94
C ASN A 368 -30.44 -35.43 3.30
N LYS A 369 -29.23 -35.96 3.56
CA LYS A 369 -28.49 -35.75 4.80
C LYS A 369 -27.47 -34.63 4.66
N ASP A 370 -27.34 -33.82 5.71
CA ASP A 370 -26.28 -32.82 5.80
C ASP A 370 -24.91 -33.48 6.10
N LYS A 371 -23.82 -32.85 5.67
CA LYS A 371 -22.44 -33.35 5.87
C LYS A 371 -21.98 -33.33 7.33
N GLY A 372 -22.63 -32.53 8.18
CA GLY A 372 -22.25 -32.34 9.56
C GLY A 372 -21.07 -31.38 9.74
N MET A 373 -20.45 -31.46 10.92
CA MET A 373 -19.30 -30.62 11.29
C MET A 373 -18.11 -30.84 10.35
N VAL A 374 -17.38 -29.75 10.04
CA VAL A 374 -16.13 -29.82 9.27
C VAL A 374 -15.00 -30.49 10.06
N ASN A 375 -14.04 -31.09 9.36
CA ASN A 375 -12.79 -31.51 9.98
C ASN A 375 -11.91 -30.27 10.26
N THR A 376 -11.99 -29.73 11.47
CA THR A 376 -11.23 -28.54 11.87
C THR A 376 -9.71 -28.76 11.92
N GLN A 377 -9.21 -29.99 11.77
CA GLN A 377 -7.76 -30.25 11.68
C GLN A 377 -7.26 -30.30 10.23
N GLY A 378 -8.15 -30.19 9.24
CA GLY A 378 -7.80 -30.12 7.82
C GLY A 378 -8.34 -28.85 7.18
N GLY A 379 -8.23 -28.77 5.86
CA GLY A 379 -8.88 -27.71 5.08
C GLY A 379 -10.35 -28.03 4.84
N TYR A 380 -11.18 -27.00 4.80
CA TYR A 380 -12.63 -27.10 4.61
C TYR A 380 -13.15 -25.84 3.93
N TRP A 381 -14.30 -25.93 3.30
CA TRP A 381 -15.01 -24.80 2.70
C TRP A 381 -15.90 -24.12 3.75
N GLY A 382 -16.19 -22.84 3.57
CA GLY A 382 -16.96 -22.02 4.49
C GLY A 382 -16.14 -21.41 5.62
N LEU A 383 -16.67 -20.32 6.17
CA LEU A 383 -16.17 -19.69 7.40
C LEU A 383 -16.83 -20.29 8.65
N ALA A 384 -18.01 -20.87 8.49
CA ALA A 384 -18.84 -21.38 9.58
C ALA A 384 -19.68 -22.61 9.17
N VAL A 385 -20.27 -23.25 10.18
CA VAL A 385 -21.23 -24.36 10.04
C VAL A 385 -22.56 -23.94 10.65
N ALA A 386 -23.68 -24.15 9.95
CA ALA A 386 -25.00 -23.93 10.52
C ALA A 386 -25.51 -25.19 11.22
N ASP A 387 -25.80 -25.10 12.51
CA ASP A 387 -26.40 -26.17 13.29
C ASP A 387 -27.90 -25.90 13.45
N HIS A 388 -28.69 -26.64 12.67
CA HIS A 388 -30.14 -26.52 12.61
C HIS A 388 -30.83 -27.17 13.82
N ASP A 389 -30.22 -28.22 14.40
CA ASP A 389 -30.79 -28.95 15.54
C ASP A 389 -30.74 -28.09 16.81
N SER A 390 -29.73 -27.23 16.94
CA SER A 390 -29.55 -26.33 18.08
C SER A 390 -29.64 -24.85 17.74
N ASN A 391 -30.04 -24.52 16.50
CA ASN A 391 -30.35 -23.17 16.03
C ASN A 391 -29.20 -22.16 16.23
N ARG A 392 -27.97 -22.53 15.84
CA ARG A 392 -26.76 -21.70 16.02
C ARG A 392 -25.82 -21.75 14.81
N ILE A 393 -25.01 -20.70 14.67
CA ILE A 393 -23.87 -20.68 13.75
C ILE A 393 -22.59 -21.01 14.51
N ILE A 394 -21.83 -22.00 14.03
CA ILE A 394 -20.55 -22.44 14.62
C ILE A 394 -19.42 -21.85 13.79
N LEU A 395 -18.63 -20.98 14.43
CA LEU A 395 -17.52 -20.27 13.80
C LEU A 395 -16.23 -21.10 13.77
N THR A 396 -15.42 -20.91 12.74
CA THR A 396 -14.12 -21.57 12.56
C THR A 396 -12.97 -20.56 12.50
N LYS A 397 -11.70 -21.02 12.48
CA LYS A 397 -10.55 -20.12 12.26
C LYS A 397 -10.57 -19.40 10.92
N LYS A 398 -11.26 -19.90 9.89
CA LYS A 398 -11.46 -19.14 8.65
C LYS A 398 -12.26 -17.86 8.88
N TYR A 399 -13.32 -17.89 9.71
CA TYR A 399 -14.06 -16.69 10.10
C TYR A 399 -13.16 -15.65 10.77
N TYR A 400 -12.37 -16.08 11.76
CA TYR A 400 -11.46 -15.18 12.46
C TYR A 400 -10.29 -14.70 11.59
N SER A 401 -9.90 -15.45 10.56
CA SER A 401 -8.87 -15.00 9.61
C SER A 401 -9.45 -13.98 8.63
N MET A 402 -10.64 -14.22 8.09
CA MET A 402 -11.37 -13.25 7.23
C MET A 402 -11.62 -11.93 7.96
N GLY A 403 -11.96 -11.98 9.25
CA GLY A 403 -12.21 -10.77 10.04
C GLY A 403 -10.98 -9.89 10.27
N GLN A 404 -9.77 -10.44 10.19
CA GLN A 404 -8.54 -9.63 10.26
C GLN A 404 -8.42 -8.66 9.08
N PHE A 405 -9.08 -8.95 7.97
CA PHE A 405 -9.18 -8.08 6.82
C PHE A 405 -10.47 -7.26 6.86
N SER A 406 -11.61 -7.96 6.79
CA SER A 406 -12.94 -7.37 6.55
C SER A 406 -13.41 -6.38 7.62
N ARG A 407 -13.05 -6.59 8.89
CA ARG A 407 -13.46 -5.68 9.98
C ARG A 407 -12.73 -4.34 9.95
N TYR A 408 -11.55 -4.28 9.35
CA TYR A 408 -10.63 -3.16 9.47
C TYR A 408 -10.38 -2.43 8.16
N ILE A 409 -10.35 -3.15 7.04
CA ILE A 409 -10.31 -2.56 5.70
C ILE A 409 -11.76 -2.37 5.24
N ARG A 410 -12.24 -1.13 5.20
CA ARG A 410 -13.65 -0.79 4.98
C ARG A 410 -13.89 -0.15 3.60
N PRO A 411 -15.13 -0.19 3.08
CA PRO A 411 -15.48 0.51 1.84
C PRO A 411 -15.04 1.97 1.86
N GLY A 412 -14.49 2.43 0.73
CA GLY A 412 -13.97 3.79 0.54
C GLY A 412 -12.56 4.04 1.07
N MET A 413 -11.89 3.05 1.69
CA MET A 413 -10.45 3.15 1.96
C MET A 413 -9.65 3.00 0.67
N THR A 414 -8.47 3.62 0.64
CA THR A 414 -7.51 3.50 -0.47
C THR A 414 -6.58 2.32 -0.22
N MET A 415 -6.66 1.29 -1.07
CA MET A 415 -5.76 0.14 -1.02
C MET A 415 -4.35 0.53 -1.46
N LEU A 416 -3.35 0.12 -0.68
CA LEU A 416 -1.94 0.39 -0.91
C LEU A 416 -1.21 -0.92 -1.21
N LYS A 417 -0.31 -0.87 -2.20
CA LYS A 417 0.58 -1.97 -2.55
C LYS A 417 1.49 -2.27 -1.36
N CYS A 418 1.59 -3.55 -1.02
CA CYS A 418 2.36 -4.01 0.12
C CYS A 418 3.02 -5.36 -0.20
N SER A 419 4.19 -5.61 0.38
CA SER A 419 4.97 -6.85 0.17
C SER A 419 4.90 -7.77 1.41
N ASN A 420 5.70 -8.84 1.45
CA ASN A 420 5.87 -9.71 2.62
C ASN A 420 4.56 -10.29 3.22
N ASN A 421 3.65 -10.74 2.34
CA ASN A 421 2.34 -11.31 2.72
C ASN A 421 1.52 -10.36 3.62
N CYS A 422 1.48 -9.09 3.23
CA CYS A 422 0.70 -8.05 3.87
C CYS A 422 -0.30 -7.40 2.91
N VAL A 423 -1.38 -6.87 3.46
CA VAL A 423 -2.35 -6.00 2.77
C VAL A 423 -2.44 -4.70 3.56
N ALA A 424 -2.38 -3.55 2.88
CA ALA A 424 -2.48 -2.24 3.52
C ALA A 424 -3.61 -1.41 2.90
N ALA A 425 -4.27 -0.60 3.73
CA ALA A 425 -5.29 0.33 3.30
C ALA A 425 -5.24 1.62 4.12
N PHE A 426 -5.36 2.77 3.45
CA PHE A 426 -5.35 4.08 4.06
C PHE A 426 -6.74 4.72 4.00
N ASP A 427 -7.29 5.00 5.18
CA ASP A 427 -8.49 5.79 5.35
C ASP A 427 -8.12 7.26 5.50
N ARG A 428 -8.08 7.95 4.36
CA ARG A 428 -7.77 9.38 4.31
C ARG A 428 -8.79 10.24 5.06
N ARG A 429 -10.06 9.82 5.12
CA ARG A 429 -11.14 10.60 5.74
C ARG A 429 -10.97 10.66 7.25
N ASN A 430 -10.59 9.54 7.85
CA ASN A 430 -10.43 9.41 9.29
C ASN A 430 -8.96 9.49 9.75
N GLY A 431 -8.01 9.57 8.82
CA GLY A 431 -6.58 9.62 9.12
C GLY A 431 -6.07 8.34 9.76
N ARG A 432 -6.41 7.18 9.16
CA ARG A 432 -6.10 5.85 9.71
C ARG A 432 -5.41 4.97 8.67
N LEU A 433 -4.33 4.31 9.06
CA LEU A 433 -3.67 3.26 8.28
C LEU A 433 -3.97 1.89 8.89
N VAL A 434 -4.34 0.94 8.06
CA VAL A 434 -4.55 -0.47 8.43
C VAL A 434 -3.55 -1.32 7.68
N ILE A 435 -2.83 -2.19 8.40
CA ILE A 435 -1.91 -3.18 7.82
C ILE A 435 -2.29 -4.55 8.36
N VAL A 436 -2.63 -5.49 7.50
CA VAL A 436 -2.88 -6.90 7.85
C VAL A 436 -1.69 -7.72 7.39
N ALA A 437 -1.06 -8.46 8.29
CA ALA A 437 0.14 -9.25 8.02
C ALA A 437 -0.05 -10.71 8.40
N THR A 438 0.29 -11.62 7.49
CA THR A 438 0.15 -13.06 7.68
C THR A 438 1.51 -13.73 7.85
N ASN A 439 1.68 -14.46 8.95
CA ASN A 439 2.82 -15.36 9.16
C ASN A 439 2.34 -16.81 9.15
N ASP A 440 2.46 -17.46 7.99
CA ASP A 440 2.21 -18.88 7.76
C ASP A 440 3.40 -19.78 8.16
N GLY A 441 4.54 -19.19 8.50
CA GLY A 441 5.78 -19.87 8.84
C GLY A 441 5.73 -20.61 10.18
N SER A 442 6.71 -21.48 10.42
CA SER A 442 6.84 -22.27 11.65
C SER A 442 7.60 -21.56 12.78
N SER A 443 8.08 -20.34 12.53
CA SER A 443 8.78 -19.48 13.48
C SER A 443 8.21 -18.06 13.46
N ASP A 444 8.43 -17.33 14.55
CA ASP A 444 8.09 -15.92 14.61
C ASP A 444 8.92 -15.15 13.57
N LYS A 445 8.33 -14.12 12.96
CA LYS A 445 8.97 -13.25 11.97
C LYS A 445 9.03 -11.83 12.53
N GLN A 446 10.17 -11.16 12.38
CA GLN A 446 10.31 -9.75 12.73
C GLN A 446 10.14 -8.91 11.47
N LEU A 447 9.14 -8.03 11.46
CA LEU A 447 8.93 -7.05 10.40
C LEU A 447 9.13 -5.65 10.95
N VAL A 448 9.69 -4.78 10.12
CA VAL A 448 9.70 -3.33 10.36
C VAL A 448 8.96 -2.66 9.20
N PHE A 449 7.81 -2.09 9.48
CA PHE A 449 7.07 -1.30 8.49
C PHE A 449 7.67 0.10 8.43
N ASP A 450 8.22 0.46 7.28
CA ASP A 450 8.69 1.81 6.97
C ASP A 450 7.51 2.64 6.46
N LEU A 451 7.11 3.61 7.27
CA LEU A 451 5.95 4.49 7.08
C LEU A 451 6.39 5.93 6.77
N SER A 452 7.67 6.13 6.42
CA SER A 452 8.25 7.46 6.16
C SER A 452 7.63 8.19 4.95
N GLY A 453 6.91 7.48 4.08
CA GLY A 453 6.16 8.09 2.98
C GLY A 453 4.93 8.91 3.43
N PHE A 454 4.46 8.72 4.67
CA PHE A 454 3.38 9.52 5.25
C PHE A 454 3.92 10.80 5.89
N SER A 455 3.21 11.91 5.68
CA SER A 455 3.56 13.22 6.23
C SER A 455 3.37 13.34 7.74
N SER A 456 2.48 12.52 8.33
CA SER A 456 2.32 12.43 9.78
C SER A 456 1.72 11.09 10.18
N MET A 457 1.85 10.74 11.45
CA MET A 457 1.47 9.45 12.00
C MET A 457 1.27 9.54 13.52
N GLY A 458 0.37 8.72 14.09
CA GLY A 458 0.22 8.57 15.53
C GLY A 458 1.38 7.80 16.18
N SER A 459 1.53 7.93 17.50
CA SER A 459 2.66 7.36 18.26
C SER A 459 2.54 5.86 18.58
N SER A 460 1.46 5.20 18.16
CA SER A 460 1.25 3.78 18.42
C SER A 460 0.30 3.13 17.42
N ALA A 461 0.48 1.83 17.20
CA ALA A 461 -0.43 0.96 16.46
C ALA A 461 -1.20 0.07 17.43
N SER A 462 -2.52 0.02 17.34
CA SER A 462 -3.31 -1.03 17.99
C SER A 462 -3.15 -2.33 17.22
N ALA A 463 -2.92 -3.45 17.90
CA ALA A 463 -2.66 -4.73 17.25
C ALA A 463 -3.67 -5.81 17.68
N VAL A 464 -4.26 -6.48 16.69
CA VAL A 464 -5.23 -7.57 16.88
C VAL A 464 -4.73 -8.82 16.20
N ARG A 465 -4.78 -9.98 16.86
CA ARG A 465 -4.23 -11.25 16.34
C ARG A 465 -5.23 -12.39 16.34
N THR A 466 -5.20 -13.16 15.26
CA THR A 466 -5.81 -14.50 15.15
C THR A 466 -4.70 -15.52 14.97
N SER A 467 -4.67 -16.54 15.83
CA SER A 467 -3.74 -17.67 15.78
C SER A 467 -4.51 -18.95 16.12
N ASN A 468 -3.86 -20.11 16.26
CA ASN A 468 -4.58 -21.32 16.66
C ASN A 468 -5.28 -21.18 18.03
N SER A 469 -4.73 -20.40 18.98
CA SER A 469 -5.31 -20.18 20.32
C SER A 469 -6.04 -18.84 20.49
N GLU A 470 -6.00 -17.96 19.50
CA GLU A 470 -6.49 -16.59 19.61
C GLU A 470 -7.51 -16.29 18.50
N ASN A 471 -8.58 -15.58 18.86
CA ASN A 471 -9.68 -15.18 17.97
C ASN A 471 -9.82 -13.66 18.10
N TRP A 472 -9.35 -12.89 17.11
CA TRP A 472 -9.32 -11.41 17.14
C TRP A 472 -8.88 -10.85 18.50
N LYS A 473 -7.84 -11.44 19.07
CA LYS A 473 -7.37 -11.04 20.38
C LYS A 473 -6.64 -9.71 20.24
N ASP A 474 -7.08 -8.70 20.98
CA ASP A 474 -6.30 -7.50 21.21
C ASP A 474 -5.00 -7.87 21.94
N ILE A 475 -3.87 -7.62 21.28
CA ILE A 475 -2.53 -7.88 21.84
C ILE A 475 -1.87 -6.58 22.33
N GLY A 476 -2.63 -5.48 22.42
CA GLY A 476 -2.22 -4.19 22.95
C GLY A 476 -1.72 -3.22 21.87
N SER A 477 -1.11 -2.15 22.35
CA SER A 477 -0.52 -1.12 21.50
C SER A 477 0.97 -1.34 21.33
N ILE A 478 1.44 -1.20 20.10
CA ILE A 478 2.86 -1.27 19.73
C ILE A 478 3.32 0.17 19.45
N PRO A 479 4.44 0.64 20.02
CA PRO A 479 4.95 1.97 19.73
C PRO A 479 5.25 2.15 18.24
N VAL A 480 4.99 3.36 17.78
CA VAL A 480 5.38 3.81 16.45
C VAL A 480 6.32 4.99 16.63
N SER A 481 7.56 4.84 16.19
CA SER A 481 8.65 5.78 16.44
C SER A 481 9.46 6.03 15.17
N GLY A 482 9.83 7.28 14.94
CA GLY A 482 10.71 7.66 13.85
C GLY A 482 10.21 7.28 12.46
N GLY A 483 8.90 7.33 12.21
CA GLY A 483 8.36 6.93 10.90
C GLY A 483 8.19 5.42 10.70
N ALA A 484 8.24 4.59 11.75
CA ALA A 484 8.20 3.14 11.58
C ALA A 484 7.53 2.35 12.72
N LEU A 485 7.07 1.14 12.36
CA LEU A 485 6.47 0.16 13.27
C LEU A 485 7.27 -1.14 13.22
N ALA A 486 7.91 -1.52 14.33
CA ALA A 486 8.46 -2.87 14.50
C ALA A 486 7.42 -3.82 15.06
N ALA A 487 7.19 -4.95 14.40
CA ALA A 487 6.23 -5.96 14.80
C ALA A 487 6.85 -7.36 14.78
N THR A 488 6.67 -8.08 15.89
CA THR A 488 6.90 -9.53 15.94
C THR A 488 5.62 -10.25 15.52
N LEU A 489 5.62 -10.82 14.32
CA LEU A 489 4.54 -11.69 13.87
C LEU A 489 4.75 -13.09 14.43
N THR A 490 3.90 -13.49 15.38
CA THR A 490 3.90 -14.86 15.88
C THR A 490 3.67 -15.85 14.76
N LYS A 491 4.37 -16.99 14.78
CA LYS A 491 4.16 -18.08 13.83
C LYS A 491 2.69 -18.47 13.70
N GLN A 492 2.29 -18.86 12.50
CA GLN A 492 0.94 -19.38 12.21
C GLN A 492 -0.17 -18.44 12.70
N SER A 493 -0.05 -17.16 12.36
CA SER A 493 -1.01 -16.14 12.77
C SER A 493 -1.25 -15.11 11.68
N VAL A 494 -2.38 -14.43 11.78
CA VAL A 494 -2.72 -13.22 11.02
C VAL A 494 -2.85 -12.10 12.05
N THR A 495 -2.16 -10.98 11.85
CA THR A 495 -2.17 -9.82 12.76
C THR A 495 -2.52 -8.55 12.01
N THR A 496 -3.43 -7.75 12.57
CA THR A 496 -3.86 -6.48 12.01
C THR A 496 -3.37 -5.34 12.89
N PHE A 497 -2.69 -4.37 12.29
CA PHE A 497 -2.19 -3.15 12.92
C PHE A 497 -3.03 -1.97 12.46
N ILE A 498 -3.46 -1.14 13.41
CA ILE A 498 -4.31 0.03 13.16
C ILE A 498 -3.60 1.25 13.74
N ILE A 499 -3.26 2.21 12.90
CA ILE A 499 -2.54 3.42 13.26
C ILE A 499 -3.43 4.62 12.95
N ASP A 500 -3.75 5.39 13.97
CA ASP A 500 -4.53 6.63 13.85
C ASP A 500 -3.61 7.87 13.72
N GLY A 501 -4.17 9.02 13.35
CA GLY A 501 -3.41 10.26 13.20
C GLY A 501 -2.51 10.31 11.95
N VAL A 502 -2.78 9.45 10.97
CA VAL A 502 -2.01 9.32 9.74
C VAL A 502 -2.45 10.35 8.70
N LYS A 503 -1.49 11.04 8.07
CA LYS A 503 -1.74 11.97 6.96
C LYS A 503 -0.77 11.70 5.81
N GLY A 504 -1.27 11.77 4.58
CA GLY A 504 -0.47 11.66 3.35
C GLY A 504 -1.30 12.03 2.11
N GLY A 505 -0.62 12.38 1.02
CA GLY A 505 -1.24 12.51 -0.30
C GLY A 505 -1.28 11.16 -1.01
N THR A 506 -2.25 10.95 -1.90
CA THR A 506 -2.36 9.74 -2.75
C THR A 506 -1.91 9.98 -4.18
N GLU A 507 -1.57 11.22 -4.52
CA GLU A 507 -1.18 11.64 -5.85
C GLU A 507 0.05 12.54 -5.73
N LEU A 508 0.93 12.44 -6.72
CA LEU A 508 2.06 13.34 -6.90
C LEU A 508 1.68 14.42 -7.92
N THR A 509 2.11 15.65 -7.64
CA THR A 509 1.91 16.80 -8.54
C THR A 509 3.14 17.02 -9.43
N ASP A 510 3.00 17.85 -10.46
CA ASP A 510 4.12 18.31 -11.31
C ASP A 510 4.76 17.19 -12.14
N ARG A 511 3.94 16.29 -12.71
CA ARG A 511 4.42 15.28 -13.66
C ARG A 511 5.07 15.95 -14.87
N ILE A 512 6.24 15.45 -15.26
CA ILE A 512 6.98 15.90 -16.45
C ILE A 512 6.56 15.03 -17.63
N ASP A 513 6.01 15.67 -18.67
CA ASP A 513 5.64 15.01 -19.92
C ASP A 513 6.84 14.95 -20.87
N LEU A 514 7.21 13.75 -21.31
CA LEU A 514 8.36 13.51 -22.18
C LEU A 514 7.93 13.14 -23.59
N SER A 515 8.62 13.71 -24.58
CA SER A 515 8.44 13.31 -25.98
C SER A 515 9.39 12.17 -26.37
N SER A 516 9.01 11.34 -27.34
CA SER A 516 9.89 10.25 -27.80
C SER A 516 11.23 10.73 -28.38
N ALA A 517 11.32 12.00 -28.82
CA ALA A 517 12.52 12.59 -29.38
C ALA A 517 13.66 12.79 -28.37
N VAL A 518 13.34 12.81 -27.07
CA VAL A 518 14.33 12.97 -26.01
C VAL A 518 14.79 11.66 -25.38
N LEU A 519 14.28 10.53 -25.87
CA LEU A 519 14.55 9.21 -25.32
C LEU A 519 15.69 8.52 -26.07
N SER A 520 16.49 7.77 -25.33
CA SER A 520 17.51 6.86 -25.89
C SER A 520 17.68 5.65 -24.97
N GLY A 521 18.20 4.55 -25.49
CA GLY A 521 18.37 3.32 -24.72
C GLY A 521 19.15 2.27 -25.47
N SER A 522 19.48 1.18 -24.78
CA SER A 522 20.02 -0.02 -25.39
C SER A 522 18.97 -0.74 -26.25
N ASP A 523 19.43 -1.67 -27.09
CA ASP A 523 18.54 -2.48 -27.91
C ASP A 523 17.57 -3.32 -27.05
N SER A 524 16.36 -3.53 -27.58
CA SER A 524 15.43 -4.52 -27.07
C SER A 524 15.89 -5.93 -27.46
N TRP A 525 15.43 -6.93 -26.72
CA TRP A 525 15.64 -8.34 -27.02
C TRP A 525 15.16 -8.64 -28.44
N ASN A 526 16.00 -9.30 -29.24
CA ASN A 526 15.79 -9.56 -30.67
C ASN A 526 15.53 -8.31 -31.54
N SER A 527 15.88 -7.11 -31.06
CA SER A 527 15.58 -5.84 -31.73
C SER A 527 14.09 -5.69 -32.07
N ASP A 528 13.21 -6.18 -31.20
CA ASP A 528 11.77 -6.09 -31.37
C ASP A 528 11.29 -4.63 -31.22
N SER A 529 10.73 -4.10 -32.31
CA SER A 529 10.21 -2.73 -32.38
C SER A 529 9.03 -2.45 -31.46
N SER A 530 8.32 -3.50 -31.00
CA SER A 530 7.16 -3.37 -30.11
C SER A 530 7.53 -3.20 -28.63
N THR A 531 8.77 -3.52 -28.25
CA THR A 531 9.27 -3.53 -26.87
C THR A 531 10.54 -2.67 -26.71
N THR A 532 10.66 -1.60 -27.51
CA THR A 532 11.80 -0.68 -27.47
C THR A 532 11.80 0.19 -26.22
N TYR A 533 12.91 0.88 -25.97
CA TYR A 533 13.08 1.76 -24.82
C TYR A 533 12.04 2.91 -24.75
N HIS A 534 11.41 3.28 -25.88
CA HIS A 534 10.30 4.23 -25.89
C HIS A 534 9.12 3.79 -25.03
N LYS A 535 8.95 2.48 -24.85
CA LYS A 535 7.87 1.90 -24.04
C LYS A 535 8.00 2.20 -22.55
N ALA A 536 9.20 2.52 -22.08
CA ALA A 536 9.42 2.89 -20.68
C ALA A 536 8.93 4.30 -20.33
N PHE A 537 8.42 5.09 -21.27
CA PHE A 537 7.99 6.48 -21.05
C PHE A 537 6.71 6.81 -21.84
N ASP A 538 5.93 5.80 -22.24
CA ASP A 538 4.74 6.01 -23.08
C ASP A 538 3.45 6.22 -22.26
N GLY A 539 3.58 6.35 -20.93
CA GLY A 539 2.47 6.60 -20.03
C GLY A 539 1.68 5.34 -19.68
N SER A 540 2.19 4.15 -20.05
CA SER A 540 1.43 2.90 -19.97
C SER A 540 2.24 1.79 -19.30
N ALA A 541 1.80 1.38 -18.11
CA ALA A 541 2.31 0.19 -17.43
C ALA A 541 1.92 -1.14 -18.14
N GLY A 542 1.09 -1.09 -19.19
CA GLY A 542 0.69 -2.24 -19.98
C GLY A 542 1.61 -2.54 -21.18
N THR A 543 2.54 -1.63 -21.47
CA THR A 543 3.63 -1.76 -22.45
C THR A 543 4.95 -1.90 -21.70
N PHE A 544 6.02 -2.32 -22.38
CA PHE A 544 7.31 -2.51 -21.70
C PHE A 544 8.50 -2.44 -22.63
N PHE A 545 9.63 -2.01 -22.05
CA PHE A 545 10.95 -2.21 -22.60
C PHE A 545 11.48 -3.60 -22.19
N ASP A 546 11.79 -4.43 -23.17
CA ASP A 546 12.40 -5.76 -22.96
C ASP A 546 13.89 -5.69 -23.28
N GLY A 547 14.65 -4.98 -22.44
CA GLY A 547 16.07 -4.72 -22.67
C GLY A 547 16.96 -5.96 -22.48
N VAL A 548 18.13 -5.91 -23.11
CA VAL A 548 19.19 -6.94 -23.04
C VAL A 548 19.96 -6.90 -21.71
N SER A 549 20.98 -7.77 -21.59
CA SER A 549 21.93 -7.71 -20.49
C SER A 549 22.69 -6.39 -20.47
N ASP A 550 22.98 -5.85 -19.28
CA ASP A 550 23.60 -4.53 -19.13
C ASP A 550 22.78 -3.40 -19.77
N GLY A 551 21.48 -3.64 -19.98
CA GLY A 551 20.60 -2.72 -20.69
C GLY A 551 20.29 -1.46 -19.89
N TRP A 552 19.92 -0.41 -20.61
CA TRP A 552 19.56 0.88 -20.03
C TRP A 552 18.57 1.65 -20.92
N VAL A 553 17.83 2.57 -20.32
CA VAL A 553 17.00 3.56 -21.00
C VAL A 553 17.16 4.91 -20.30
N GLN A 554 17.15 6.01 -21.05
CA GLN A 554 17.29 7.36 -20.51
C GLN A 554 16.41 8.39 -21.24
N ALA A 555 16.19 9.52 -20.57
CA ALA A 555 15.58 10.72 -21.12
C ALA A 555 16.50 11.94 -20.93
N ASP A 556 16.59 12.80 -21.95
CA ASP A 556 17.16 14.15 -21.88
C ASP A 556 16.04 15.18 -21.71
N LEU A 557 15.90 15.77 -20.54
CA LEU A 557 14.86 16.76 -20.25
C LEU A 557 15.05 18.09 -21.01
N GLY A 558 16.17 18.28 -21.70
CA GLY A 558 16.49 19.48 -22.49
C GLY A 558 16.99 20.65 -21.67
N GLU A 559 16.59 20.73 -20.40
CA GLU A 559 17.02 21.71 -19.41
C GLU A 559 17.16 21.06 -18.01
N LEU A 560 17.62 21.83 -17.01
CA LEU A 560 17.70 21.35 -15.64
C LEU A 560 16.31 21.38 -14.98
N TYR A 561 15.98 20.31 -14.27
CA TYR A 561 14.79 20.16 -13.46
C TYR A 561 15.16 19.83 -12.02
N ASP A 562 14.36 20.33 -11.08
CA ASP A 562 14.37 19.90 -9.68
C ASP A 562 13.35 18.78 -9.51
N ILE A 563 13.84 17.53 -9.47
CA ILE A 563 13.01 16.34 -9.39
C ILE A 563 12.60 16.09 -7.94
N THR A 564 11.30 16.00 -7.71
CA THR A 564 10.69 15.78 -6.38
C THR A 564 10.31 14.32 -6.16
N ALA A 565 10.03 13.58 -7.23
CA ALA A 565 9.74 12.16 -7.17
C ALA A 565 9.97 11.48 -8.53
N LEU A 566 10.13 10.16 -8.51
CA LEU A 566 10.04 9.32 -9.69
C LEU A 566 9.03 8.20 -9.47
N GLY A 567 8.32 7.83 -10.53
CA GLY A 567 7.48 6.65 -10.60
C GLY A 567 8.12 5.60 -11.51
N TYR A 568 7.88 4.33 -11.21
CA TYR A 568 8.30 3.22 -12.06
C TYR A 568 7.31 2.07 -12.00
N ALA A 569 7.14 1.33 -13.10
CA ALA A 569 6.42 0.07 -13.11
C ALA A 569 7.31 -1.08 -13.60
N PRO A 570 7.40 -2.21 -12.88
CA PRO A 570 8.03 -3.39 -13.43
C PRO A 570 7.22 -3.95 -14.60
N ARG A 571 7.90 -4.70 -15.48
CA ARG A 571 7.22 -5.51 -16.50
C ARG A 571 6.34 -6.57 -15.81
N SER A 572 5.05 -6.55 -16.12
CA SER A 572 4.05 -7.52 -15.63
C SER A 572 4.51 -8.97 -15.89
N GLY A 573 4.53 -9.79 -14.85
CA GLY A 573 4.99 -11.19 -14.87
C GLY A 573 6.51 -11.40 -14.78
N TYR A 574 7.29 -10.31 -14.79
CA TYR A 574 8.75 -10.32 -14.68
C TYR A 574 9.24 -9.33 -13.61
N GLU A 575 8.43 -9.07 -12.59
CA GLU A 575 8.71 -8.03 -11.57
C GLU A 575 10.03 -8.27 -10.85
N TYR A 576 10.39 -9.53 -10.67
CA TYR A 576 11.65 -9.97 -10.06
C TYR A 576 12.90 -9.47 -10.81
N ARG A 577 12.80 -9.17 -12.11
CA ARG A 577 13.93 -8.68 -12.91
C ARG A 577 14.32 -7.24 -12.60
N MET A 578 13.41 -6.49 -11.98
CA MET A 578 13.64 -5.09 -11.65
C MET A 578 14.48 -4.92 -10.38
N THR A 579 14.60 -5.97 -9.55
CA THR A 579 15.47 -5.95 -8.38
C THR A 579 16.92 -5.63 -8.76
N ASP A 580 17.55 -4.76 -7.98
CA ASP A 580 18.86 -4.12 -8.19
C ASP A 580 18.94 -3.13 -9.36
N GLY A 581 17.84 -2.92 -10.10
CA GLY A 581 17.74 -1.86 -11.10
C GLY A 581 17.90 -0.47 -10.48
N LYS A 582 18.57 0.43 -11.21
CA LYS A 582 19.03 1.73 -10.70
C LYS A 582 18.50 2.88 -11.53
N PHE A 583 18.07 3.93 -10.84
CA PHE A 583 17.80 5.23 -11.44
C PHE A 583 19.00 6.15 -11.18
N LEU A 584 19.52 6.76 -12.23
CA LEU A 584 20.67 7.66 -12.18
C LEU A 584 20.33 9.01 -12.80
N ALA A 585 20.90 10.07 -12.23
CA ALA A 585 20.79 11.43 -12.66
C ALA A 585 22.10 11.95 -13.23
N SER A 586 22.03 12.85 -14.21
CA SER A 586 23.18 13.63 -14.67
C SER A 586 22.76 15.04 -15.09
N GLN A 587 23.61 16.03 -14.86
CA GLN A 587 23.42 17.38 -15.39
C GLN A 587 24.04 17.56 -16.78
N ASP A 588 25.07 16.77 -17.11
CA ASP A 588 25.93 16.94 -18.30
C ASP A 588 25.92 15.72 -19.25
N GLY A 589 25.26 14.63 -18.87
CA GLY A 589 25.17 13.38 -19.63
C GLY A 589 26.40 12.47 -19.49
N SER A 590 27.40 12.87 -18.71
CA SER A 590 28.68 12.16 -18.54
C SER A 590 28.92 11.74 -17.09
N ASN A 591 28.60 12.60 -16.12
CA ASN A 591 28.74 12.33 -14.69
C ASN A 591 27.39 11.90 -14.11
N TRP A 592 27.32 10.65 -13.64
CA TRP A 592 26.07 10.04 -13.21
C TRP A 592 26.06 9.80 -11.69
N THR A 593 24.97 10.21 -11.04
CA THR A 593 24.72 10.00 -9.62
C THR A 593 23.50 9.11 -9.46
N GLU A 594 23.59 8.08 -8.63
CA GLU A 594 22.48 7.17 -8.34
C GLU A 594 21.42 7.85 -7.45
N LEU A 595 20.19 7.95 -7.94
CA LEU A 595 19.02 8.48 -7.23
C LEU A 595 18.24 7.43 -6.46
N TYR A 596 18.14 6.21 -7.00
CA TYR A 596 17.33 5.16 -6.40
C TYR A 596 17.76 3.78 -6.88
N THR A 597 17.58 2.77 -6.04
CA THR A 597 17.78 1.36 -6.39
C THR A 597 16.60 0.55 -5.88
N VAL A 598 16.03 -0.27 -6.76
CA VAL A 598 14.92 -1.16 -6.44
C VAL A 598 15.47 -2.37 -5.67
N LYS A 599 15.44 -2.33 -4.34
CA LYS A 599 16.11 -3.37 -3.51
C LYS A 599 15.32 -4.66 -3.33
N ASP A 600 13.99 -4.56 -3.30
CA ASP A 600 13.10 -5.71 -3.14
C ASP A 600 12.39 -6.02 -4.46
N LYS A 601 11.77 -7.20 -4.57
CA LYS A 601 10.86 -7.50 -5.68
C LYS A 601 9.63 -6.57 -5.58
N PRO A 602 9.43 -5.62 -6.52
CA PRO A 602 8.21 -4.80 -6.53
C PRO A 602 6.98 -5.65 -6.86
N THR A 603 5.80 -5.21 -6.44
CA THR A 603 4.52 -5.77 -6.96
C THR A 603 4.23 -5.21 -8.36
N SER A 604 3.22 -5.71 -9.05
CA SER A 604 2.88 -5.24 -10.40
C SER A 604 2.29 -3.81 -10.39
N GLY A 605 2.49 -3.05 -11.48
CA GLY A 605 1.96 -1.69 -11.68
C GLY A 605 2.88 -0.57 -11.17
N MET A 606 2.41 0.67 -11.15
CA MET A 606 3.23 1.84 -10.76
C MET A 606 3.61 1.83 -9.26
N HIS A 607 4.85 2.21 -8.97
CA HIS A 607 5.41 2.51 -7.66
C HIS A 607 6.04 3.90 -7.69
N TYR A 608 6.06 4.60 -6.57
CA TYR A 608 6.50 5.97 -6.48
C TYR A 608 7.50 6.18 -5.36
N VAL A 609 8.61 6.82 -5.71
CA VAL A 609 9.70 7.14 -4.80
C VAL A 609 9.77 8.65 -4.64
N THR A 610 9.48 9.11 -3.43
CA THR A 610 9.60 10.52 -3.02
C THR A 610 10.87 10.80 -2.24
N ALA A 611 11.51 9.76 -1.71
CA ALA A 611 12.78 9.83 -1.01
C ALA A 611 13.94 9.54 -1.98
N LEU A 612 14.15 10.44 -2.95
CA LEU A 612 15.25 10.35 -3.90
C LEU A 612 16.58 10.68 -3.24
N SER A 613 17.60 9.89 -3.61
CA SER A 613 18.99 10.06 -3.21
C SER A 613 19.74 10.97 -4.19
N GLY A 614 20.91 11.49 -3.83
CA GLY A 614 21.80 12.25 -4.70
C GLY A 614 21.31 13.67 -5.04
N ASP A 615 21.96 14.26 -6.05
CA ASP A 615 21.52 15.53 -6.63
C ASP A 615 20.28 15.30 -7.49
N THR A 616 19.17 15.91 -7.06
CA THR A 616 17.87 15.84 -7.72
C THR A 616 17.68 16.95 -8.75
N THR A 617 18.65 17.87 -8.85
CA THR A 617 18.78 18.82 -9.95
C THR A 617 19.43 18.12 -11.13
N LEU A 618 18.66 17.76 -12.15
CA LEU A 618 19.16 16.95 -13.27
C LEU A 618 18.60 17.40 -14.61
N ARG A 619 19.35 17.08 -15.67
CA ARG A 619 18.88 17.17 -17.06
C ARG A 619 18.66 15.80 -17.68
N TYR A 620 19.45 14.80 -17.28
CA TYR A 620 19.34 13.44 -17.79
C TYR A 620 18.95 12.50 -16.66
N ILE A 621 17.98 11.63 -16.92
CA ILE A 621 17.63 10.50 -16.05
C ILE A 621 17.84 9.20 -16.81
N ARG A 622 18.41 8.19 -16.17
CA ARG A 622 18.61 6.86 -16.73
C ARG A 622 18.09 5.80 -15.77
N TYR A 623 17.41 4.79 -16.30
CA TYR A 623 17.26 3.50 -15.66
C TYR A 623 18.23 2.50 -16.28
N GLU A 624 19.02 1.80 -15.47
CA GLU A 624 19.92 0.74 -15.93
C GLU A 624 19.93 -0.43 -14.94
N VAL A 625 20.38 -1.59 -15.42
CA VAL A 625 20.56 -2.79 -14.57
C VAL A 625 22.05 -3.09 -14.35
N PRO A 626 22.42 -3.74 -13.23
CA PRO A 626 23.81 -4.14 -12.98
C PRO A 626 24.33 -5.12 -14.03
N SER A 627 25.65 -5.29 -14.07
CA SER A 627 26.27 -6.29 -14.93
C SER A 627 26.36 -7.69 -14.33
N GLY A 628 26.29 -8.69 -15.21
CA GLY A 628 26.49 -10.10 -14.85
C GLY A 628 25.25 -10.77 -14.25
N LYS A 629 25.46 -11.82 -13.46
CA LYS A 629 24.39 -12.65 -12.90
C LYS A 629 23.80 -12.02 -11.64
N PRO A 630 22.46 -12.01 -11.48
CA PRO A 630 21.82 -11.60 -10.24
C PRO A 630 22.27 -12.39 -9.02
N THR A 631 22.43 -11.66 -7.90
CA THR A 631 22.84 -12.22 -6.60
C THR A 631 21.74 -12.17 -5.55
N ASN A 632 20.59 -11.55 -5.86
CA ASN A 632 19.42 -11.52 -5.00
C ASN A 632 18.63 -12.84 -5.04
N GLU A 633 17.70 -13.00 -4.09
CA GLU A 633 16.91 -14.24 -3.94
C GLU A 633 15.72 -14.37 -4.92
N TYR A 634 15.35 -13.28 -5.60
CA TYR A 634 14.17 -13.22 -6.45
C TYR A 634 14.49 -13.58 -7.91
N ASN A 635 15.61 -13.08 -8.41
CA ASN A 635 16.01 -13.20 -9.80
C ASN A 635 16.98 -14.36 -10.02
N ASN A 636 16.47 -15.42 -10.63
CA ASN A 636 17.23 -16.63 -10.92
C ASN A 636 17.78 -16.68 -12.35
N ASP A 637 17.68 -15.59 -13.11
CA ASP A 637 18.15 -15.53 -14.49
C ASP A 637 19.68 -15.59 -14.59
N SER A 638 20.21 -15.86 -15.79
CA SER A 638 21.65 -15.95 -16.03
C SER A 638 22.35 -14.59 -16.10
N ALA A 639 21.60 -13.51 -16.30
CA ALA A 639 22.07 -12.14 -16.35
C ALA A 639 20.97 -11.16 -15.92
N TYR A 640 21.34 -9.97 -15.46
CA TYR A 640 20.40 -8.86 -15.29
C TYR A 640 19.97 -8.33 -16.66
N CYS A 641 18.68 -8.33 -16.95
CA CYS A 641 18.12 -7.78 -18.19
C CYS A 641 17.21 -6.60 -17.89
N ALA A 642 17.39 -5.48 -18.59
CA ALA A 642 16.67 -4.23 -18.33
C ALA A 642 15.18 -4.31 -18.74
N ASN A 643 14.34 -4.80 -17.83
CA ASN A 643 12.90 -4.90 -18.02
C ASN A 643 12.20 -3.83 -17.20
N ILE A 644 11.46 -2.94 -17.88
CA ILE A 644 10.67 -1.90 -17.23
C ILE A 644 9.45 -1.58 -18.07
N ALA A 645 8.30 -1.42 -17.42
CA ALA A 645 7.04 -1.11 -18.08
C ALA A 645 6.89 0.40 -18.29
N GLU A 646 7.15 1.20 -17.26
CA GLU A 646 6.93 2.66 -17.30
C GLU A 646 7.87 3.37 -16.31
N ILE A 647 8.24 4.60 -16.63
CA ILE A 647 8.95 5.57 -15.80
C ILE A 647 8.17 6.88 -15.87
N ALA A 648 7.83 7.43 -14.71
CA ALA A 648 7.27 8.77 -14.57
C ALA A 648 8.24 9.66 -13.78
N LEU A 649 8.31 10.94 -14.12
CA LEU A 649 9.12 11.91 -13.39
C LEU A 649 8.23 13.04 -12.90
N PHE A 650 8.54 13.56 -11.72
CA PHE A 650 7.81 14.65 -11.08
C PHE A 650 8.80 15.72 -10.64
N GLY A 651 8.51 16.98 -10.94
CA GLY A 651 9.41 18.09 -10.65
C GLY A 651 9.08 19.33 -11.47
N THR A 652 9.84 20.40 -11.25
CA THR A 652 9.68 21.66 -11.98
C THR A 652 10.99 22.05 -12.65
N PRO A 653 10.96 22.83 -13.75
CA PRO A 653 12.18 23.39 -14.31
C PRO A 653 12.95 24.12 -13.22
N HIS A 654 14.26 23.91 -13.12
CA HIS A 654 15.10 24.50 -12.07
C HIS A 654 15.01 26.04 -12.08
N SER A 655 14.79 26.65 -13.25
CA SER A 655 14.54 28.08 -13.43
C SER A 655 13.24 28.60 -12.79
N GLN A 656 12.30 27.71 -12.50
CA GLN A 656 10.99 27.97 -11.89
C GLN A 656 10.89 27.44 -10.47
N SER A 657 11.88 26.68 -10.01
CA SER A 657 11.95 26.19 -8.65
C SER A 657 11.98 27.34 -7.66
N SER A 658 11.21 27.24 -6.59
CA SER A 658 11.29 28.17 -5.48
C SER A 658 12.60 27.93 -4.73
N ALA A 659 13.67 28.61 -5.15
CA ALA A 659 14.87 28.74 -4.35
C ALA A 659 14.48 29.12 -2.91
N PRO A 660 15.23 28.68 -1.88
CA PRO A 660 14.99 29.12 -0.51
C PRO A 660 14.80 30.63 -0.49
N LYS A 661 13.75 31.11 0.20
CA LYS A 661 13.39 32.54 0.30
C LYS A 661 14.54 33.44 0.74
N TYR A 662 15.57 32.86 1.38
CA TYR A 662 16.73 33.53 1.93
C TYR A 662 18.01 32.97 1.31
N ASP A 663 19.07 33.77 1.32
CA ASP A 663 20.39 33.36 0.81
C ASP A 663 21.09 32.36 1.74
N LYS A 664 21.96 31.51 1.18
CA LYS A 664 22.85 30.64 1.96
C LYS A 664 23.84 31.52 2.73
N LEU A 665 23.86 31.38 4.06
CA LEU A 665 24.79 32.09 4.93
C LEU A 665 26.17 31.45 4.90
N GLY A 666 27.22 32.27 5.01
CA GLY A 666 28.58 31.81 5.12
C GLY A 666 28.89 31.22 6.50
N ILE A 667 29.73 30.18 6.54
CA ILE A 667 30.24 29.60 7.79
C ILE A 667 31.61 30.19 8.08
N SER A 668 31.76 30.86 9.23
CA SER A 668 33.02 31.47 9.66
C SER A 668 33.99 30.44 10.24
N SER A 669 33.47 29.50 11.03
CA SER A 669 34.21 28.39 11.62
C SER A 669 33.25 27.28 12.03
N ALA A 670 33.76 26.09 12.27
CA ALA A 670 32.99 24.97 12.80
C ALA A 670 33.78 24.20 13.85
N GLU A 671 33.06 23.49 14.71
CA GLU A 671 33.60 22.56 15.70
C GLU A 671 32.74 21.29 15.71
N GLY A 672 33.34 20.12 15.91
CA GLY A 672 32.59 18.87 16.03
C GLY A 672 33.26 17.84 16.92
N THR A 673 32.52 16.79 17.23
CA THR A 673 33.04 15.66 18.01
C THR A 673 33.96 14.77 17.18
N LEU A 674 34.63 13.82 17.84
CA LEU A 674 35.46 12.81 17.17
C LEU A 674 34.63 11.95 16.20
N SER A 675 35.25 11.62 15.07
CA SER A 675 34.77 10.64 14.10
C SER A 675 35.15 9.22 14.51
N TRP A 676 34.40 8.24 14.01
CA TRP A 676 34.66 6.82 14.24
C TRP A 676 35.97 6.35 13.57
N HIS A 677 36.29 6.94 12.42
CA HIS A 677 37.59 6.85 11.78
C HIS A 677 38.33 8.18 11.95
N GLU A 678 39.48 8.17 12.62
CA GLU A 678 40.39 9.32 12.66
C GLU A 678 41.15 9.43 11.33
N ASP A 679 40.41 9.62 10.23
CA ASP A 679 40.95 9.96 8.93
C ASP A 679 40.37 11.27 8.41
N ASP A 680 41.13 11.96 7.55
CA ASP A 680 40.80 13.29 7.02
C ASP A 680 39.55 13.30 6.11
N THR A 681 38.90 12.14 5.90
CA THR A 681 37.77 11.99 4.98
C THR A 681 36.41 11.86 5.67
N THR A 682 36.40 11.75 7.01
CA THR A 682 35.18 11.51 7.80
C THR A 682 34.99 12.49 8.96
N THR A 683 35.72 13.61 8.94
CA THR A 683 35.72 14.63 9.99
C THR A 683 34.51 15.57 9.92
N PHE A 684 34.29 16.39 10.95
CA PHE A 684 33.13 17.29 11.00
C PHE A 684 33.18 18.39 9.94
N GLU A 685 34.35 18.71 9.40
CA GLU A 685 34.53 19.64 8.28
C GLU A 685 33.81 19.19 7.01
N MET A 686 33.65 17.88 6.84
CA MET A 686 32.92 17.31 5.72
C MET A 686 31.42 17.61 5.77
N ALA A 687 30.88 18.02 6.92
CA ALA A 687 29.46 18.29 7.08
C ALA A 687 29.02 19.68 6.57
N TYR A 688 29.91 20.50 6.02
CA TYR A 688 29.58 21.83 5.48
C TYR A 688 30.48 22.24 4.30
N ASP A 689 31.14 21.29 3.65
CA ASP A 689 32.08 21.53 2.56
C ASP A 689 31.39 21.76 1.20
N GLY A 690 30.05 21.62 1.15
CA GLY A 690 29.24 21.77 -0.05
C GLY A 690 29.18 20.51 -0.91
N ASN A 691 29.72 19.38 -0.45
CA ASN A 691 29.78 18.12 -1.17
C ASN A 691 29.00 17.02 -0.44
N MET A 692 27.82 16.67 -0.95
CA MET A 692 26.99 15.61 -0.34
C MET A 692 27.61 14.20 -0.39
N ASN A 693 28.72 13.99 -1.11
CA ASN A 693 29.40 12.69 -1.18
C ASN A 693 30.48 12.49 -0.11
N THR A 694 30.92 13.57 0.55
CA THR A 694 31.70 13.52 1.79
C THR A 694 30.75 13.51 2.98
N PHE A 695 31.22 13.08 4.14
CA PHE A 695 30.36 12.98 5.32
C PHE A 695 31.14 13.01 6.62
N PHE A 696 30.50 13.51 7.67
CA PHE A 696 30.91 13.28 9.04
C PHE A 696 30.41 11.92 9.51
N ASP A 697 31.29 11.10 10.10
CA ASP A 697 30.95 9.81 10.72
C ASP A 697 31.26 9.85 12.21
N GLY A 698 30.53 10.67 12.95
CA GLY A 698 30.68 10.91 14.37
C GLY A 698 30.26 9.75 15.28
N LEU A 699 30.87 9.73 16.46
CA LEU A 699 30.58 8.77 17.53
C LEU A 699 29.22 9.02 18.23
N GLU A 700 28.96 8.26 19.28
CA GLU A 700 27.77 8.41 20.14
C GLU A 700 27.61 9.82 20.70
N GLY A 701 26.39 10.38 20.59
CA GLY A 701 26.10 11.73 21.04
C GLY A 701 26.88 12.80 20.29
N GLY A 702 27.38 12.48 19.09
CA GLY A 702 28.21 13.39 18.31
C GLY A 702 27.46 14.64 17.85
N CYS A 703 28.21 15.70 17.57
CA CYS A 703 27.65 16.95 17.08
C CYS A 703 28.57 17.67 16.09
N VAL A 704 27.96 18.53 15.29
CA VAL A 704 28.63 19.51 14.42
C VAL A 704 28.03 20.88 14.72
N THR A 705 28.87 21.83 15.11
CA THR A 705 28.53 23.22 15.41
C THR A 705 29.09 24.13 14.33
N LEU A 706 28.27 24.99 13.75
CA LEU A 706 28.63 26.01 12.78
C LEU A 706 28.53 27.39 13.44
N ASP A 707 29.58 28.21 13.37
CA ASP A 707 29.58 29.64 13.70
C ASP A 707 29.37 30.45 12.42
N LEU A 708 28.30 31.23 12.37
CA LEU A 708 27.96 32.12 11.26
C LEU A 708 28.79 33.43 11.28
N GLY A 709 29.62 33.63 12.30
CA GLY A 709 30.48 34.80 12.50
C GLY A 709 29.76 36.04 13.05
N SER A 710 28.43 36.09 12.95
CA SER A 710 27.57 37.18 13.45
C SER A 710 26.16 36.66 13.75
N ASN A 711 25.33 37.49 14.39
CA ASN A 711 23.92 37.16 14.60
C ASN A 711 23.19 37.22 13.26
N CYS A 712 22.47 36.17 12.91
CA CYS A 712 21.73 36.03 11.67
C CYS A 712 20.26 35.73 11.97
N SER A 713 19.36 36.29 11.15
CA SER A 713 17.95 35.87 11.13
C SER A 713 17.90 34.60 10.29
N ILE A 714 17.57 33.48 10.91
CA ILE A 714 17.59 32.16 10.30
C ILE A 714 16.21 31.87 9.74
N GLY A 715 16.14 31.71 8.42
CA GLY A 715 14.90 31.34 7.74
C GLY A 715 14.68 29.83 7.80
N ASN A 716 15.67 29.04 7.38
CA ASN A 716 15.60 27.59 7.39
C ASN A 716 17.00 26.97 7.41
N ILE A 717 17.06 25.71 7.81
CA ILE A 717 18.27 24.90 7.78
C ILE A 717 18.05 23.81 6.75
N ALA A 718 19.06 23.55 5.94
CA ALA A 718 19.08 22.43 5.04
C ALA A 718 20.13 21.42 5.50
N TYR A 719 19.84 20.14 5.32
CA TYR A 719 20.68 19.04 5.77
C TYR A 719 20.58 17.83 4.86
N CYS A 720 21.70 17.15 4.66
CA CYS A 720 21.77 15.90 3.89
C CYS A 720 22.28 14.77 4.79
N PRO A 721 21.56 13.63 4.90
CA PRO A 721 22.09 12.47 5.61
C PRO A 721 23.30 11.89 4.88
N ARG A 722 24.04 11.00 5.53
CA ARG A 722 25.02 10.15 4.83
C ARG A 722 24.29 9.09 3.99
N LYS A 723 24.72 8.92 2.74
CA LYS A 723 24.19 7.89 1.82
C LYS A 723 24.22 6.50 2.44
N GLY A 724 23.09 5.80 2.41
CA GLY A 724 22.93 4.45 2.96
C GLY A 724 22.75 4.37 4.48
N TYR A 725 22.85 5.51 5.17
CA TYR A 725 22.70 5.62 6.62
C TYR A 725 21.66 6.68 7.01
N GLU A 726 20.69 6.92 6.14
CA GLU A 726 19.66 7.96 6.31
C GLU A 726 18.86 7.77 7.59
N HIS A 727 18.58 6.50 7.95
CA HIS A 727 17.88 6.11 9.17
C HIS A 727 18.57 6.57 10.47
N ARG A 728 19.86 6.87 10.45
CA ARG A 728 20.60 7.34 11.63
C ARG A 728 20.31 8.80 12.00
N MET A 729 19.82 9.60 11.05
CA MET A 729 19.42 10.98 11.34
C MET A 729 18.11 11.07 12.11
N ILE A 730 17.33 9.99 12.19
CA ILE A 730 16.07 9.97 12.94
C ILE A 730 16.34 10.35 14.39
N ASP A 731 15.51 11.23 14.95
CA ASP A 731 15.66 11.83 16.28
C ASP A 731 16.88 12.75 16.46
N GLY A 732 17.76 12.83 15.46
CA GLY A 732 18.76 13.89 15.33
C GLY A 732 18.07 15.25 15.30
N PHE A 733 18.70 16.27 15.88
CA PHE A 733 18.07 17.56 16.08
C PHE A 733 19.03 18.72 15.88
N PHE A 734 18.46 19.85 15.45
CA PHE A 734 19.16 21.11 15.34
C PHE A 734 18.87 21.97 16.57
N SER A 735 19.93 22.62 17.06
CA SER A 735 19.89 23.59 18.14
C SER A 735 20.47 24.92 17.66
N ALA A 736 19.97 26.03 18.20
CA ALA A 736 20.45 27.38 17.92
C ALA A 736 20.98 28.05 19.19
N SER A 737 21.97 28.93 19.04
CA SER A 737 22.51 29.75 20.12
C SER A 737 22.99 31.12 19.61
N LEU A 738 22.92 32.13 20.48
CA LEU A 738 23.50 33.46 20.24
C LEU A 738 24.94 33.56 20.75
N ASP A 739 25.28 32.80 21.80
CA ASP A 739 26.52 32.92 22.55
C ASP A 739 27.41 31.66 22.51
N GLY A 740 26.91 30.58 21.89
CA GLY A 740 27.60 29.29 21.80
C GLY A 740 27.52 28.47 23.10
N VAL A 741 26.85 28.98 24.14
CA VAL A 741 26.76 28.37 25.48
C VAL A 741 25.32 27.96 25.78
N ASN A 742 24.35 28.82 25.50
CA ASN A 742 22.94 28.59 25.75
C ASN A 742 22.26 28.09 24.47
N TRP A 743 21.87 26.82 24.46
CA TRP A 743 21.33 26.13 23.30
C TRP A 743 19.84 25.89 23.42
N THR A 744 19.11 26.22 22.36
CA THR A 744 17.67 25.91 22.23
C THR A 744 17.48 24.95 21.07
N ARG A 745 16.84 23.79 21.31
CA ARG A 745 16.44 22.87 20.24
C ARG A 745 15.36 23.52 19.39
N ILE A 746 15.59 23.60 18.09
CA ILE A 746 14.71 24.28 17.12
C ILE A 746 14.03 23.34 16.14
N TYR A 747 14.60 22.15 15.89
CA TYR A 747 14.02 21.17 14.97
C TYR A 747 14.52 19.76 15.31
N THR A 748 13.67 18.75 15.16
CA THR A 748 14.03 17.33 15.28
C THR A 748 13.61 16.62 14.02
N VAL A 749 14.49 15.78 13.46
CA VAL A 749 14.24 14.98 12.27
C VAL A 749 13.23 13.87 12.66
N PRO A 750 11.98 13.92 12.17
CA PRO A 750 10.89 13.11 12.73
C PRO A 750 10.81 11.69 12.15
N SER A 751 11.42 11.47 10.99
CA SER A 751 11.39 10.23 10.23
C SER A 751 12.63 10.12 9.34
N LYS A 752 12.83 8.97 8.72
CA LYS A 752 13.95 8.73 7.80
C LYS A 752 13.96 9.78 6.67
N PRO A 753 14.96 10.68 6.60
CA PRO A 753 15.07 11.64 5.51
C PRO A 753 15.54 10.95 4.22
N ALA A 754 15.44 11.66 3.10
CA ALA A 754 16.01 11.23 1.83
C ALA A 754 17.49 11.63 1.74
N PHE A 755 18.33 10.90 1.00
CA PHE A 755 19.72 11.28 0.75
C PHE A 755 19.83 12.44 -0.25
N ARG A 756 19.45 13.63 0.17
CA ARG A 756 19.56 14.89 -0.57
C ARG A 756 19.56 16.04 0.43
N MET A 757 19.69 17.28 -0.03
CA MET A 757 19.36 18.41 0.82
C MET A 757 17.87 18.39 1.18
N ASN A 758 17.58 18.07 2.44
CA ASN A 758 16.29 18.21 3.09
C ASN A 758 16.24 19.59 3.72
N PHE A 759 15.06 20.18 3.83
CA PHE A 759 14.88 21.53 4.39
C PHE A 759 13.95 21.47 5.58
N THR A 760 14.29 22.16 6.66
CA THR A 760 13.35 22.41 7.76
C THR A 760 12.20 23.30 7.26
N PRO A 761 11.05 23.29 7.95
CA PRO A 761 10.09 24.39 7.82
C PRO A 761 10.76 25.76 8.04
N GLU A 762 10.17 26.82 7.49
CA GLU A 762 10.62 28.18 7.78
C GLU A 762 10.44 28.47 9.28
N PHE A 763 11.49 28.95 9.92
CA PHE A 763 11.48 29.38 11.31
C PHE A 763 10.95 30.80 11.40
N GLU A 764 9.96 31.01 12.27
CA GLU A 764 9.48 32.36 12.56
C GLU A 764 10.35 33.01 13.63
N ASN A 765 10.94 34.17 13.32
CA ASN A 765 11.69 35.03 14.26
C ASN A 765 12.88 34.34 14.96
N LEU A 766 13.53 33.38 14.30
CA LEU A 766 14.71 32.73 14.85
C LEU A 766 15.96 33.58 14.57
N THR A 767 16.60 34.09 15.63
CA THR A 767 17.93 34.72 15.52
C THR A 767 18.97 33.82 16.16
N ALA A 768 20.07 33.54 15.45
CA ALA A 768 21.17 32.73 15.96
C ALA A 768 22.50 33.15 15.34
N ARG A 769 23.58 32.97 16.10
CA ARG A 769 24.96 33.01 15.57
C ARG A 769 25.49 31.60 15.35
N TYR A 770 25.11 30.67 16.22
CA TYR A 770 25.57 29.29 16.17
C TYR A 770 24.41 28.36 15.89
N ILE A 771 24.63 27.44 14.94
CA ILE A 771 23.72 26.33 14.64
C ILE A 771 24.46 25.03 14.92
N ARG A 772 23.80 24.09 15.57
CA ARG A 772 24.39 22.79 15.89
C ARG A 772 23.46 21.67 15.48
N TYR A 773 23.99 20.69 14.75
CA TYR A 773 23.35 19.39 14.57
C TYR A 773 23.87 18.42 15.64
N GLU A 774 22.96 17.71 16.30
CA GLU A 774 23.24 16.82 17.42
C GLU A 774 22.42 15.54 17.26
N VAL A 775 22.99 14.41 17.68
CA VAL A 775 22.22 13.19 17.92
C VAL A 775 22.10 12.92 19.42
N PRO A 776 21.03 12.25 19.89
CA PRO A 776 20.94 11.85 21.29
C PRO A 776 22.05 10.85 21.69
N THR A 777 22.15 10.52 22.97
CA THR A 777 22.95 9.38 23.46
C THR A 777 22.05 8.16 23.69
N GLY A 778 22.64 6.97 23.78
CA GLY A 778 21.93 5.71 23.96
C GLY A 778 21.35 5.14 22.66
N ALA A 779 20.50 4.12 22.79
CA ALA A 779 19.95 3.39 21.65
C ALA A 779 18.95 4.23 20.82
N PRO A 780 18.97 4.13 19.49
CA PRO A 780 17.98 4.74 18.61
C PRO A 780 16.54 4.38 18.97
N SER A 781 15.62 5.35 18.89
CA SER A 781 14.21 5.11 19.21
C SER A 781 13.45 4.47 18.04
N SER A 782 13.87 4.76 16.81
CA SER A 782 13.26 4.20 15.60
C SER A 782 13.74 2.79 15.32
N PRO A 783 12.83 1.85 15.02
CA PRO A 783 13.20 0.50 14.62
C PRO A 783 13.84 0.38 13.23
N LEU A 784 13.89 1.47 12.45
CA LEU A 784 14.65 1.52 11.20
C LEU A 784 16.16 1.62 11.45
N ASN A 785 16.57 2.06 12.64
CA ASN A 785 17.97 2.16 13.02
C ASN A 785 18.36 0.98 13.92
N ASN A 786 19.20 0.10 13.39
CA ASN A 786 19.68 -1.11 14.05
C ASN A 786 21.00 -0.91 14.83
N ASP A 787 21.52 0.32 14.90
CA ASP A 787 22.72 0.61 15.68
C ASP A 787 22.43 0.46 17.19
N SER A 788 23.46 0.09 17.96
CA SER A 788 23.34 -0.04 19.43
C SER A 788 23.27 1.32 20.14
N VAL A 789 23.72 2.37 19.48
CA VAL A 789 23.73 3.76 19.95
C VAL A 789 23.47 4.71 18.79
N TYR A 790 22.92 5.90 19.05
CA TYR A 790 22.86 6.95 18.05
C TYR A 790 24.28 7.32 17.60
N LEU A 791 24.51 7.34 16.30
CA LEU A 791 25.78 7.77 15.70
C LEU A 791 25.53 9.01 14.88
N CYS A 792 26.37 10.03 15.06
CA CYS A 792 26.18 11.30 14.37
C CYS A 792 26.70 11.19 12.94
N ASN A 793 25.81 11.09 11.96
CA ASN A 793 26.20 11.02 10.56
C ASN A 793 25.46 12.07 9.73
N ILE A 794 26.22 12.90 9.05
CA ILE A 794 25.66 13.98 8.23
C ILE A 794 26.61 14.25 7.07
N ALA A 795 26.05 14.38 5.87
CA ALA A 795 26.81 14.67 4.66
C ALA A 795 26.98 16.17 4.44
N GLU A 796 25.94 16.97 4.69
CA GLU A 796 26.00 18.42 4.48
C GLU A 796 24.99 19.14 5.38
N ILE A 797 25.35 20.34 5.84
CA ILE A 797 24.51 21.31 6.54
C ILE A 797 24.68 22.65 5.83
N ALA A 798 23.55 23.28 5.48
CA ALA A 798 23.53 24.65 5.00
C ALA A 798 22.52 25.48 5.79
N VAL A 799 22.89 26.69 6.17
CA VAL A 799 22.01 27.61 6.91
C VAL A 799 21.58 28.73 5.96
N TYR A 800 20.29 29.00 5.91
CA TYR A 800 19.72 30.04 5.04
C TYR A 800 19.06 31.12 5.90
N GLY A 801 19.27 32.36 5.52
CA GLY A 801 18.81 33.49 6.30
C GLY A 801 19.34 34.81 5.77
N THR A 802 19.22 35.84 6.60
CA THR A 802 19.86 37.12 6.35
C THR A 802 20.80 37.41 7.50
N ALA A 803 22.02 37.87 7.19
CA ALA A 803 22.84 38.50 8.20
C ALA A 803 21.98 39.61 8.85
N VAL A 804 21.81 39.55 10.17
CA VAL A 804 21.24 40.72 10.85
C VAL A 804 22.34 41.77 10.69
N ALA A 805 22.02 42.90 10.05
CA ALA A 805 22.93 44.04 10.05
C ALA A 805 23.37 44.21 11.51
N ALA A 806 24.68 44.08 11.77
CA ALA A 806 25.19 44.13 13.13
C ALA A 806 24.60 45.38 13.76
N SER A 807 23.78 45.20 14.80
CA SER A 807 23.15 46.29 15.51
C SER A 807 24.31 47.06 16.14
N LEU A 808 24.78 48.10 15.45
CA LEU A 808 25.95 48.86 15.84
C LEU A 808 25.48 49.66 17.05
N THR A 809 25.90 49.30 18.26
CA THR A 809 25.61 50.09 19.45
C THR A 809 26.07 51.54 19.21
N GLY A 810 25.11 52.46 19.10
CA GLY A 810 25.30 53.84 18.65
C GLY A 810 24.76 54.22 17.27
N ASP A 811 24.44 53.27 16.39
CA ASP A 811 23.70 53.46 15.13
C ASP A 811 22.20 53.51 15.45
N VAL A 812 21.75 54.65 15.95
CA VAL A 812 20.36 54.78 16.43
C VAL A 812 19.38 55.12 15.31
N ASN A 813 19.88 55.44 14.12
CA ASN A 813 19.06 55.72 12.94
C ASN A 813 18.98 54.52 11.96
N ASN A 814 19.74 53.45 12.22
CA ASN A 814 19.81 52.20 11.45
C ASN A 814 20.28 52.39 10.01
N ASP A 815 21.21 53.33 9.77
CA ASP A 815 21.75 53.61 8.44
C ASP A 815 23.05 52.85 8.13
N GLY A 816 23.55 52.06 9.09
CA GLY A 816 24.76 51.24 8.97
C GLY A 816 26.05 52.00 9.31
N GLY A 817 25.96 53.27 9.71
CA GLY A 817 27.06 54.10 10.21
C GLY A 817 26.98 54.31 11.73
N ILE A 818 28.08 54.80 12.34
CA ILE A 818 27.96 55.50 13.63
C ILE A 818 28.62 56.85 13.47
N ASP A 819 27.81 57.86 13.19
CA ASP A 819 28.27 59.19 12.80
C ASP A 819 27.42 60.34 13.38
N VAL A 820 27.52 61.52 12.79
CA VAL A 820 26.82 62.71 13.28
C VAL A 820 25.30 62.59 13.08
N ALA A 821 24.83 61.84 12.08
CA ALA A 821 23.42 61.57 11.84
C ALA A 821 22.77 60.83 13.02
N ASP A 822 23.50 59.91 13.67
CA ASP A 822 23.07 59.23 14.89
C ASP A 822 22.94 60.19 16.06
N ILE A 823 23.93 61.07 16.25
CA ILE A 823 23.87 62.09 17.30
C ILE A 823 22.64 62.98 17.11
N VAL A 824 22.34 63.38 15.87
CA VAL A 824 21.17 64.21 15.55
C VAL A 824 19.87 63.45 15.83
N THR A 825 19.80 62.19 15.44
CA THR A 825 18.63 61.33 15.66
C THR A 825 18.39 61.09 17.15
N TYR A 826 19.45 60.75 17.90
CA TYR A 826 19.44 60.59 19.36
C TYR A 826 19.00 61.88 20.06
N GLN A 827 19.53 63.02 19.62
CA GLN A 827 19.19 64.32 20.19
C GLN A 827 17.71 64.67 19.96
N ARG A 828 17.14 64.34 18.80
CA ARG A 828 15.71 64.56 18.52
C ARG A 828 14.83 63.68 19.40
N TYR A 829 15.25 62.46 19.67
CA TYR A 829 14.60 61.56 20.63
C TYR A 829 14.63 62.10 22.05
N LEU A 830 15.78 62.53 22.58
CA LEU A 830 15.88 63.11 23.93
C LEU A 830 15.05 64.38 24.08
N LEU A 831 14.87 65.14 22.99
CA LEU A 831 13.98 66.30 22.93
C LEU A 831 12.50 65.95 22.74
N LYS A 832 12.15 64.65 22.74
CA LYS A 832 10.80 64.10 22.53
C LYS A 832 10.16 64.55 21.22
N LYS A 833 10.97 64.82 20.20
CA LYS A 833 10.49 65.27 18.88
C LYS A 833 10.12 64.09 17.98
N GLU A 834 10.86 62.99 18.09
CA GLU A 834 10.72 61.77 17.28
C GLU A 834 11.07 60.54 18.13
N ALA A 835 10.58 59.35 17.74
CA ALA A 835 11.02 58.08 18.33
C ALA A 835 12.35 57.64 17.70
N LEU A 836 13.13 56.82 18.39
CA LEU A 836 14.33 56.22 17.80
C LEU A 836 13.92 55.14 16.78
N PRO A 837 14.51 55.17 15.57
CA PRO A 837 14.36 54.07 14.61
C PRO A 837 14.91 52.73 15.10
N ALA A 838 16.02 52.74 15.85
CA ALA A 838 16.64 51.56 16.46
C ALA A 838 16.89 51.76 17.97
N PRO A 839 15.83 51.73 18.81
CA PRO A 839 15.96 51.95 20.26
C PRO A 839 16.85 50.91 20.96
N GLU A 840 16.97 49.71 20.39
CA GLU A 840 17.88 48.66 20.85
C GLU A 840 19.37 49.02 20.72
N ASN A 841 19.72 49.96 19.84
CA ASN A 841 21.11 50.43 19.67
C ASN A 841 21.46 51.61 20.58
N ALA A 842 20.50 52.07 21.37
CA ALA A 842 20.55 53.36 22.02
C ALA A 842 21.11 53.32 23.45
N ASP A 843 21.08 52.16 24.10
CA ASP A 843 21.80 51.93 25.36
C ASP A 843 23.28 51.68 25.08
N ILE A 844 24.04 52.77 24.96
CA ILE A 844 25.43 52.78 24.53
C ILE A 844 26.36 52.62 25.73
N ASN A 845 25.89 52.95 26.93
CA ASN A 845 26.65 52.82 28.16
C ASN A 845 26.37 51.47 28.89
N GLY A 846 25.33 50.74 28.50
CA GLY A 846 24.95 49.42 29.03
C GLY A 846 24.24 49.46 30.39
N ASP A 847 23.63 50.58 30.77
CA ASP A 847 22.97 50.74 32.08
C ASP A 847 21.47 50.39 32.06
N GLY A 848 20.91 50.06 30.89
CA GLY A 848 19.53 49.67 30.70
C GLY A 848 18.55 50.85 30.59
N GLU A 849 19.01 52.10 30.64
CA GLU A 849 18.20 53.31 30.45
C GLU A 849 18.65 54.08 29.21
N THR A 850 17.74 54.35 28.27
CA THR A 850 18.05 55.13 27.06
C THR A 850 17.95 56.63 27.33
N ASP A 851 19.07 57.27 27.69
CA ASP A 851 19.07 58.65 28.20
C ASP A 851 20.22 59.54 27.69
N VAL A 852 20.45 60.67 28.36
CA VAL A 852 21.47 61.65 27.96
C VAL A 852 22.91 61.12 28.11
N PHE A 853 23.15 60.16 28.99
CA PHE A 853 24.47 59.58 29.22
C PHE A 853 24.90 58.69 28.05
N ASP A 854 23.97 58.02 27.39
CA ASP A 854 24.23 57.33 26.12
C ASP A 854 24.62 58.30 25.02
N MET A 855 23.96 59.47 24.92
CA MET A 855 24.33 60.47 23.92
C MET A 855 25.75 61.01 24.15
N ILE A 856 26.22 61.05 25.40
CA ILE A 856 27.63 61.38 25.71
C ILE A 856 28.56 60.28 25.20
N SER A 857 28.21 59.02 25.41
CA SER A 857 28.96 57.86 24.91
C SER A 857 28.96 57.81 23.38
N LEU A 858 27.83 58.08 22.72
CA LEU A 858 27.69 58.20 21.27
C LEU A 858 28.62 59.27 20.71
N ARG A 859 28.62 60.47 21.30
CA ARG A 859 29.50 61.56 20.87
C ARG A 859 30.97 61.19 20.99
N LYS A 860 31.38 60.51 22.06
CA LYS A 860 32.76 60.02 22.21
C LYS A 860 33.10 58.99 21.16
N LEU A 861 32.17 58.09 20.84
CA LEU A 861 32.32 57.04 19.83
C LEU A 861 32.46 57.62 18.42
N VAL A 862 31.67 58.63 18.06
CA VAL A 862 31.77 59.34 16.77
C VAL A 862 33.08 60.13 16.69
N LEU A 863 33.48 60.82 17.77
CA LEU A 863 34.72 61.59 17.81
C LEU A 863 35.98 60.72 17.75
N SER A 864 35.97 59.51 18.30
CA SER A 864 37.13 58.61 18.25
C SER A 864 37.40 58.10 16.83
N LYS A 865 36.36 58.00 15.99
CA LYS A 865 36.48 57.62 14.56
C LYS A 865 37.04 58.73 13.66
N ILE A 866 37.01 59.99 14.10
CA ILE A 866 37.51 61.14 13.32
C ILE A 866 39.05 61.29 13.40
N ASN A 867 39.71 60.60 14.34
CA ASN A 867 41.15 60.73 14.61
C ASN A 867 42.06 59.69 13.92
N VAL A 868 41.59 59.00 12.88
CA VAL A 868 42.42 58.09 12.06
C VAL A 868 42.48 58.60 10.62
N ILE A 869 43.41 59.52 10.35
CA ILE A 869 43.97 59.83 9.02
C ILE A 869 45.49 59.91 9.18
#